data_AF-A0A074RD06-F1
#
_entry.id   AF-A0A074RD06-F1
#
_cell.length_a   1.000
_cell.length_b   1.000
_cell.length_c   1.000
_cell.angle_alpha   90.00
_cell.angle_beta   90.00
_cell.angle_gamma   90.00
#
_symmetry.space_group_name_H-M   'P 1'
#
loop_
_entity.id
_entity.type
_entity.pdbx_description
1 polymer ?
#
loop_
_entity_poly.entity_id
_entity_poly.type
_entity_poly.pdbx_seq_one_letter_code
_entity_poly.pdbx_strand_id
1 'polypeptide(L)'
;MSSQQKRPRVSIESIQTVTVEYETVASGSTEEPAKKRRGRPKGIPRSIEVAPKQSVLSNASNNLQRGSFDPHIPPSAHAAHVASGANDTDELPFFDNGGVSTEPPITSNQKKPRNNKTPNDNLRQWLDSFADSYLDTLYARDSPPPIPHCSLCTSPTNTDALTDALYRCMSCIGAGALCSMCLKSLHRFTPTHQIKRWDGSSWVGSSLFDIGYVLFIGHHGQPCPAKQPQHTSDEKAGGKQSKDFKGALNLYIGDLNGFTRAKVLYCRCSHAIPKPNQLLAAGLFPCSHLHPESAITFQLLDMYNTLTTTSRTSAHKYYTALEKVTKPGFSADVGDRYRELMWTHRRYLHLLLLRRSGHKFPLHPTIDVHPGDQAFDCVACPRPGFNFEWFEVSEDEMVYFRIWISYDGNFRSVRKSKKVAEGDICLSDGCAYYSFKDAYKLWTESVPQDKRWVPCDNHKAGLEKTLRWVGQDVTGVGMLSCTPHTCIMPRGAVDFFQGEKFICLDYALAGFLNYIAKRCGGSLPIGLTYDVMCHWIVKFTTRANQLPPSNTIPEGLDLVGAVPKWHLAGHKRDCFVRWSLDNMQHVGRMEGEGPERFWSMYNQMSGSMSEQGPGVRTDNANNIIRSWNEEKAFGMVNSVPAHYIDAKKNYIKQKEVHDDLNSDMPPEKIAEWEQESIEPTLKDKKWESPMMDPDLS
;
A
#
# COMPACT_ATOMS: atom_id res chain seq x y z
N MET A 1 12.34 -28.75 48.97
CA MET A 1 11.73 -28.91 47.64
C MET A 1 11.87 -27.58 46.92
N SER A 2 12.84 -27.50 46.01
CA SER A 2 13.17 -26.29 45.23
C SER A 2 12.07 -26.05 44.20
N SER A 3 11.37 -24.92 44.30
CA SER A 3 10.43 -24.47 43.27
C SER A 3 11.25 -24.03 42.05
N GLN A 4 11.47 -24.93 41.10
CA GLN A 4 12.11 -24.61 39.83
C GLN A 4 11.24 -23.59 39.06
N GLN A 5 11.78 -22.40 38.85
CA GLN A 5 11.13 -21.35 38.06
C GLN A 5 11.21 -21.74 36.57
N LYS A 6 10.06 -21.97 35.94
CA LYS A 6 9.93 -22.21 34.49
C LYS A 6 9.94 -20.88 33.71
N ARG A 7 10.07 -20.93 32.38
CA ARG A 7 9.85 -19.76 31.50
C ARG A 7 8.51 -19.08 31.87
N PRO A 8 8.46 -17.75 31.99
CA PRO A 8 7.21 -17.07 32.27
C PRO A 8 6.27 -17.20 31.07
N ARG A 9 5.27 -18.08 31.19
CA ARG A 9 4.03 -18.01 30.43
C ARG A 9 3.16 -17.00 31.15
N VAL A 10 2.77 -15.94 30.48
CA VAL A 10 1.87 -14.95 31.10
C VAL A 10 0.46 -15.51 30.92
N SER A 11 -0.16 -15.97 32.02
CA SER A 11 -1.61 -16.14 32.12
C SER A 11 -2.15 -15.03 33.04
N ILE A 12 -3.07 -14.23 32.52
CA ILE A 12 -3.75 -13.20 33.32
C ILE A 12 -5.12 -13.77 33.70
N GLU A 13 -5.23 -14.26 34.93
CA GLU A 13 -6.49 -14.68 35.53
C GLU A 13 -7.06 -13.51 36.36
N SER A 14 -8.13 -12.91 35.84
CA SER A 14 -8.91 -11.78 36.41
C SER A 14 -8.20 -10.43 36.57
N ILE A 15 -8.81 -9.37 36.02
CA ILE A 15 -8.43 -7.98 36.27
C ILE A 15 -9.47 -7.37 37.22
N GLN A 16 -9.02 -6.84 38.37
CA GLN A 16 -9.90 -6.00 39.21
C GLN A 16 -10.23 -4.71 38.44
N THR A 17 -11.44 -4.64 37.88
CA THR A 17 -12.00 -3.40 37.33
C THR A 17 -12.14 -2.37 38.46
N VAL A 18 -11.28 -1.35 38.45
CA VAL A 18 -11.49 -0.14 39.24
C VAL A 18 -12.38 0.79 38.42
N THR A 19 -13.67 0.82 38.74
CA THR A 19 -14.61 1.84 38.26
C THR A 19 -14.27 3.19 38.88
N VAL A 20 -13.90 4.16 38.04
CA VAL A 20 -13.84 5.57 38.44
C VAL A 20 -15.05 6.27 37.82
N GLU A 21 -16.00 6.67 38.67
CA GLU A 21 -17.13 7.51 38.27
C GLU A 21 -16.63 8.92 37.95
N TYR A 22 -17.00 9.43 36.77
CA TYR A 22 -16.76 10.83 36.41
C TYR A 22 -17.99 11.65 36.81
N GLU A 23 -17.84 12.52 37.81
CA GLU A 23 -18.79 13.61 38.03
C GLU A 23 -18.70 14.61 36.87
N THR A 24 -19.77 14.72 36.11
CA THR A 24 -19.96 15.77 35.10
C THR A 24 -20.21 17.11 35.78
N VAL A 25 -19.29 18.07 35.64
CA VAL A 25 -19.55 19.47 36.00
C VAL A 25 -19.75 20.28 34.72
N ALA A 26 -20.93 20.89 34.64
CA ALA A 26 -21.39 21.74 33.56
C ALA A 26 -20.65 23.09 33.48
N SER A 27 -20.75 23.69 32.29
CA SER A 27 -20.21 24.97 31.82
C SER A 27 -20.34 26.17 32.78
N GLY A 28 -19.27 26.98 32.88
CA GLY A 28 -19.28 28.32 33.46
C GLY A 28 -18.03 29.16 33.14
N SER A 29 -18.25 30.21 32.34
CA SER A 29 -17.53 31.48 32.09
C SER A 29 -16.11 31.80 32.63
N THR A 30 -15.26 32.25 31.68
CA THR A 30 -14.26 33.35 31.67
C THR A 30 -13.37 33.65 32.89
N GLU A 31 -12.05 33.60 32.67
CA GLU A 31 -11.09 34.71 32.94
C GLU A 31 -9.68 34.39 32.38
N GLU A 32 -9.09 35.33 31.63
CA GLU A 32 -7.69 35.31 31.15
C GLU A 32 -6.73 35.81 32.24
N PRO A 33 -5.47 35.28 32.33
CA PRO A 33 -4.39 36.04 32.95
C PRO A 33 -3.21 36.36 32.01
N ALA A 34 -2.99 37.67 31.88
CA ALA A 34 -1.75 38.46 31.81
C ALA A 34 -0.47 37.92 31.12
N LYS A 35 -0.13 38.58 30.01
CA LYS A 35 1.17 38.55 29.31
C LYS A 35 2.31 39.15 30.14
N LYS A 36 3.41 38.40 30.34
CA LYS A 36 4.71 38.95 30.76
C LYS A 36 5.70 39.03 29.59
N ARG A 37 6.13 40.26 29.29
CA ARG A 37 7.26 40.61 28.41
C ARG A 37 8.58 40.06 28.96
N ARG A 38 9.45 39.50 28.10
CA ARG A 38 10.90 39.42 28.33
C ARG A 38 11.69 39.68 27.05
N GLY A 39 12.42 40.81 27.05
CA GLY A 39 13.83 40.97 26.68
C GLY A 39 14.33 40.51 25.31
N ARG A 40 14.68 41.48 24.46
CA ARG A 40 15.61 41.35 23.33
C ARG A 40 17.06 41.25 23.81
N PRO A 41 17.91 40.40 23.20
CA PRO A 41 19.31 40.76 22.98
C PRO A 41 19.68 40.88 21.49
N LYS A 42 20.75 41.64 21.27
CA LYS A 42 21.28 42.20 20.02
C LYS A 42 22.21 41.22 19.29
N GLY A 43 22.42 41.47 17.98
CA GLY A 43 23.75 41.40 17.36
C GLY A 43 24.07 40.19 16.48
N ILE A 44 24.14 40.43 15.17
CA ILE A 44 24.78 39.59 14.14
C ILE A 44 26.31 39.72 14.28
N PRO A 45 27.07 38.66 13.95
CA PRO A 45 28.23 38.86 13.06
C PRO A 45 28.30 37.87 11.88
N ARG A 46 28.45 38.47 10.69
CA ARG A 46 29.26 38.13 9.50
C ARG A 46 29.60 36.66 9.17
N SER A 47 29.09 36.28 8.00
CA SER A 47 29.75 35.52 6.91
C SER A 47 31.18 35.00 7.14
N ILE A 48 31.33 33.68 7.02
CA ILE A 48 32.61 33.01 6.75
C ILE A 48 32.50 32.40 5.35
N GLU A 49 33.33 32.89 4.43
CA GLU A 49 33.58 32.31 3.12
C GLU A 49 34.43 31.04 3.29
N VAL A 50 34.06 29.96 2.59
CA VAL A 50 34.88 28.75 2.46
C VAL A 50 35.20 28.56 0.98
N ALA A 51 36.47 28.73 0.64
CA ALA A 51 37.03 28.56 -0.69
C ALA A 51 37.03 27.07 -1.13
N PRO A 52 36.89 26.79 -2.44
CA PRO A 52 36.87 25.43 -2.97
C PRO A 52 38.30 24.88 -3.04
N LYS A 53 38.55 23.72 -2.42
CA LYS A 53 39.80 22.97 -2.60
C LYS A 53 39.67 21.94 -3.72
N GLN A 54 40.72 21.93 -4.53
CA GLN A 54 40.93 21.17 -5.76
C GLN A 54 40.88 19.66 -5.56
N SER A 55 40.38 18.99 -6.59
CA SER A 55 40.45 17.55 -6.83
C SER A 55 41.90 17.09 -7.01
N VAL A 56 42.31 16.08 -6.24
CA VAL A 56 43.49 15.26 -6.54
C VAL A 56 43.02 13.83 -6.73
N LEU A 57 43.33 13.31 -7.92
CA LEU A 57 43.18 11.90 -8.32
C LEU A 57 44.16 11.03 -7.54
N SER A 58 43.68 9.93 -6.96
CA SER A 58 44.52 8.75 -6.74
C SER A 58 43.68 7.47 -6.83
N ASN A 59 44.18 6.56 -7.67
CA ASN A 59 43.68 5.20 -7.86
C ASN A 59 43.96 4.35 -6.62
N ALA A 60 42.97 3.58 -6.15
CA ALA A 60 43.21 2.26 -5.56
C ALA A 60 41.91 1.44 -5.51
N SER A 61 41.99 0.30 -6.19
CA SER A 61 41.11 -0.86 -6.29
C SER A 61 40.36 -1.26 -5.01
N ASN A 62 39.07 -1.57 -5.14
CA ASN A 62 38.35 -2.47 -4.24
C ASN A 62 37.49 -3.44 -5.03
N ASN A 63 37.92 -4.71 -5.01
CA ASN A 63 37.19 -5.88 -5.49
C ASN A 63 35.96 -6.11 -4.61
N LEU A 64 34.78 -6.16 -5.22
CA LEU A 64 33.58 -6.76 -4.65
C LEU A 64 33.07 -7.80 -5.66
N GLN A 65 33.35 -9.07 -5.37
CA GLN A 65 32.73 -10.21 -6.02
C GLN A 65 31.22 -10.17 -5.77
N ARG A 66 30.43 -9.95 -6.82
CA ARG A 66 29.01 -10.32 -6.84
C ARG A 66 28.88 -11.68 -7.54
N GLY A 67 28.45 -12.68 -6.79
CA GLY A 67 28.03 -13.98 -7.31
C GLY A 67 26.81 -13.85 -8.21
N SER A 68 26.86 -14.64 -9.28
CA SER A 68 25.87 -14.80 -10.35
C SER A 68 24.52 -15.31 -9.85
N PHE A 69 23.42 -14.76 -10.36
CA PHE A 69 22.09 -15.37 -10.30
C PHE A 69 21.74 -15.91 -11.68
N ASP A 70 21.53 -17.23 -11.73
CA ASP A 70 21.11 -18.01 -12.89
C ASP A 70 19.56 -18.10 -12.91
N PRO A 71 18.87 -17.76 -14.01
CA PRO A 71 17.41 -17.92 -14.11
C PRO A 71 17.04 -19.22 -14.81
N HIS A 72 16.52 -20.20 -14.07
CA HIS A 72 15.84 -21.35 -14.65
C HIS A 72 14.45 -20.99 -15.20
N ILE A 73 14.25 -21.40 -16.46
CA ILE A 73 13.08 -21.26 -17.33
C ILE A 73 11.94 -22.20 -16.89
N PRO A 74 10.66 -21.78 -16.90
CA PRO A 74 9.52 -22.71 -16.89
C PRO A 74 9.09 -23.11 -18.33
N PRO A 75 8.60 -24.35 -18.56
CA PRO A 75 8.14 -24.77 -19.88
C PRO A 75 6.71 -24.29 -20.17
N SER A 76 6.52 -23.74 -21.37
CA SER A 76 5.22 -23.34 -21.94
C SER A 76 4.70 -24.38 -22.92
N ALA A 77 3.46 -24.83 -22.63
CA ALA A 77 2.31 -25.08 -23.53
C ALA A 77 2.45 -25.91 -24.83
N HIS A 78 1.45 -26.74 -25.14
CA HIS A 78 0.44 -26.45 -26.18
C HIS A 78 -0.49 -27.64 -26.44
N ALA A 79 -1.80 -27.38 -26.46
CA ALA A 79 -2.79 -28.20 -27.15
C ALA A 79 -3.79 -27.28 -27.85
N ALA A 80 -3.75 -27.26 -29.19
CA ALA A 80 -4.88 -27.03 -30.09
C ALA A 80 -4.38 -27.11 -31.54
N HIS A 81 -4.92 -28.05 -32.33
CA HIS A 81 -5.57 -27.80 -33.62
C HIS A 81 -5.79 -29.11 -34.40
N VAL A 82 -6.99 -29.24 -35.00
CA VAL A 82 -7.36 -30.33 -35.92
C VAL A 82 -7.82 -29.74 -37.26
N ALA A 83 -7.15 -30.25 -38.32
CA ALA A 83 -7.54 -30.57 -39.71
C ALA A 83 -8.11 -29.50 -40.68
N SER A 84 -7.60 -29.44 -41.92
CA SER A 84 -7.87 -30.39 -43.04
C SER A 84 -7.31 -29.95 -44.41
N GLY A 85 -6.86 -30.93 -45.22
CA GLY A 85 -6.87 -30.96 -46.70
C GLY A 85 -5.56 -30.58 -47.44
N ALA A 86 -5.16 -31.14 -48.58
CA ALA A 86 -5.18 -32.47 -49.26
C ALA A 86 -4.47 -32.29 -50.64
N ASN A 87 -4.05 -33.40 -51.26
CA ASN A 87 -3.61 -33.64 -52.67
C ASN A 87 -2.11 -33.39 -52.98
N ASP A 88 -1.26 -34.35 -53.41
CA ASP A 88 -1.22 -35.34 -54.54
C ASP A 88 -0.04 -34.91 -55.44
N THR A 89 0.87 -35.69 -56.05
CA THR A 89 0.94 -37.08 -56.58
C THR A 89 2.38 -37.38 -57.04
N ASP A 90 2.82 -38.66 -56.96
CA ASP A 90 3.57 -39.52 -57.93
C ASP A 90 4.90 -39.04 -58.59
N GLU A 91 5.93 -39.84 -58.94
CA GLU A 91 6.15 -41.30 -59.13
C GLU A 91 7.69 -41.58 -59.23
N LEU A 92 8.11 -42.84 -59.02
CA LEU A 92 9.48 -43.43 -59.04
C LEU A 92 9.99 -43.71 -60.50
N PRO A 93 11.10 -44.45 -60.89
CA PRO A 93 12.00 -45.36 -60.14
C PRO A 93 13.48 -45.66 -60.66
N PHE A 94 14.23 -46.57 -59.96
CA PHE A 94 15.36 -47.48 -60.40
C PHE A 94 16.75 -46.89 -60.84
N PHE A 95 17.98 -47.39 -60.56
CA PHE A 95 18.61 -48.71 -60.28
C PHE A 95 19.92 -48.64 -59.42
N ASP A 96 20.06 -49.65 -58.57
CA ASP A 96 21.17 -50.49 -58.02
C ASP A 96 22.70 -50.16 -57.96
N ASN A 97 23.20 -50.31 -56.71
CA ASN A 97 24.39 -51.02 -56.17
C ASN A 97 25.85 -50.74 -56.58
N GLY A 98 26.66 -50.32 -55.58
CA GLY A 98 28.05 -50.78 -55.43
C GLY A 98 28.99 -49.84 -54.66
N GLY A 99 29.37 -50.20 -53.42
CA GLY A 99 30.57 -49.67 -52.75
C GLY A 99 30.37 -49.16 -51.33
N VAL A 100 30.62 -50.02 -50.34
CA VAL A 100 30.59 -49.69 -48.91
C VAL A 100 31.78 -48.79 -48.54
N SER A 101 31.50 -47.58 -48.08
CA SER A 101 32.35 -46.77 -47.19
C SER A 101 31.44 -45.79 -46.45
N THR A 102 31.32 -45.92 -45.13
CA THR A 102 30.36 -45.14 -44.33
C THR A 102 30.83 -43.70 -44.14
N GLU A 103 30.29 -42.78 -44.95
CA GLU A 103 30.24 -41.32 -44.68
C GLU A 103 28.86 -40.92 -44.06
N PRO A 104 28.69 -39.68 -43.59
CA PRO A 104 28.30 -39.32 -42.22
C PRO A 104 26.79 -39.46 -41.93
N PRO A 105 26.38 -39.34 -40.66
CA PRO A 105 24.97 -39.38 -40.28
C PRO A 105 24.21 -38.26 -41.00
N ILE A 106 23.08 -38.63 -41.62
CA ILE A 106 22.06 -37.70 -42.10
C ILE A 106 21.77 -36.74 -40.95
N THR A 107 22.19 -35.49 -41.15
CA THR A 107 22.04 -34.43 -40.19
C THR A 107 20.57 -34.31 -39.86
N SER A 108 20.26 -34.49 -38.57
CA SER A 108 19.01 -34.01 -38.00
C SER A 108 18.75 -32.62 -38.58
N ASN A 109 17.51 -32.36 -39.02
CA ASN A 109 17.02 -31.01 -39.25
C ASN A 109 17.12 -30.23 -37.92
N GLN A 110 18.34 -29.80 -37.57
CA GLN A 110 18.57 -28.79 -36.57
C GLN A 110 17.94 -27.56 -37.18
N LYS A 111 16.74 -27.20 -36.70
CA LYS A 111 16.24 -25.83 -36.85
C LYS A 111 17.43 -24.94 -36.46
N LYS A 112 18.00 -24.22 -37.43
CA LYS A 112 19.05 -23.24 -37.15
C LYS A 112 18.59 -22.46 -35.92
N PRO A 113 19.40 -22.35 -34.86
CA PRO A 113 19.02 -21.57 -33.70
C PRO A 113 18.61 -20.21 -34.24
N ARG A 114 17.35 -19.80 -33.99
CA ARG A 114 16.96 -18.42 -34.26
C ARG A 114 17.95 -17.61 -33.45
N ASN A 115 18.80 -16.86 -34.15
CA ASN A 115 19.71 -15.94 -33.49
C ASN A 115 18.78 -14.96 -32.77
N ASN A 116 18.62 -15.13 -31.46
CA ASN A 116 17.68 -14.34 -30.70
C ASN A 116 18.22 -12.91 -30.72
N LYS A 117 17.61 -12.06 -31.55
CA LYS A 117 17.96 -10.65 -31.62
C LYS A 117 17.91 -10.08 -30.20
N THR A 118 19.01 -9.48 -29.78
CA THR A 118 19.02 -8.75 -28.51
C THR A 118 18.09 -7.53 -28.63
N PRO A 119 17.66 -6.93 -27.51
CA PRO A 119 16.93 -5.65 -27.56
C PRO A 119 17.67 -4.58 -28.39
N ASN A 120 19.01 -4.57 -28.34
CA ASN A 120 19.83 -3.64 -29.12
C ASN A 120 19.80 -3.94 -30.62
N ASP A 121 19.74 -5.21 -31.03
CA ASP A 121 19.65 -5.57 -32.44
C ASP A 121 18.31 -5.15 -33.05
N ASN A 122 17.22 -5.24 -32.27
CA ASN A 122 15.92 -4.73 -32.68
C ASN A 122 15.92 -3.20 -32.80
N LEU A 123 16.58 -2.49 -31.87
CA LEU A 123 16.70 -1.03 -31.94
C LEU A 123 17.56 -0.56 -33.12
N ARG A 124 18.68 -1.23 -33.41
CA ARG A 124 19.50 -0.95 -34.60
C ARG A 124 18.69 -1.14 -35.87
N GLN A 125 18.01 -2.29 -36.00
CA GLN A 125 17.14 -2.52 -37.15
C GLN A 125 16.03 -1.46 -37.27
N TRP A 126 15.42 -1.06 -36.14
CA TRP A 126 14.42 0.01 -36.14
C TRP A 126 14.99 1.34 -36.63
N LEU A 127 16.16 1.74 -36.12
CA LEU A 127 16.85 2.95 -36.57
C LEU A 127 17.21 2.90 -38.05
N ASP A 128 17.80 1.80 -38.50
CA ASP A 128 18.34 1.66 -39.86
C ASP A 128 17.26 1.51 -40.93
N SER A 129 16.09 0.96 -40.58
CA SER A 129 15.08 0.56 -41.57
C SER A 129 13.69 1.17 -41.38
N PHE A 130 13.35 1.71 -40.21
CA PHE A 130 11.96 2.10 -39.90
C PHE A 130 11.80 3.50 -39.31
N ALA A 131 12.82 4.06 -38.66
CA ALA A 131 12.71 5.33 -37.93
C ALA A 131 12.29 6.50 -38.83
N ASP A 132 12.87 6.64 -40.02
CA ASP A 132 12.53 7.72 -40.96
C ASP A 132 11.08 7.62 -41.45
N SER A 133 10.64 6.42 -41.86
CA SER A 133 9.24 6.19 -42.26
C SER A 133 8.24 6.45 -41.12
N TYR A 134 8.62 6.13 -39.88
CA TYR A 134 7.81 6.42 -38.70
C TYR A 134 7.73 7.93 -38.47
N LEU A 135 8.82 8.66 -38.65
CA LEU A 135 8.85 10.12 -38.54
C LEU A 135 7.97 10.78 -39.62
N ASP A 136 8.07 10.34 -40.88
CA ASP A 136 7.19 10.80 -41.97
C ASP A 136 5.72 10.57 -41.62
N THR A 137 5.39 9.41 -41.05
CA THR A 137 4.04 9.07 -40.61
C THR A 137 3.57 9.97 -39.46
N LEU A 138 4.46 10.32 -38.52
CA LEU A 138 4.14 11.27 -37.44
C LEU A 138 3.86 12.67 -37.99
N TYR A 139 4.65 13.15 -38.96
CA TYR A 139 4.40 14.43 -39.62
C TYR A 139 3.10 14.42 -40.45
N ALA A 140 2.83 13.34 -41.17
CA ALA A 140 1.56 13.18 -41.89
C ALA A 140 0.36 13.17 -40.94
N ARG A 141 0.48 12.51 -39.77
CA ARG A 141 -0.54 12.54 -38.71
C ARG A 141 -0.74 13.94 -38.15
N ASP A 142 0.31 14.74 -38.05
CA ASP A 142 0.24 16.09 -37.51
C ASP A 142 -0.24 17.14 -38.54
N SER A 143 -0.20 16.80 -39.82
CA SER A 143 -0.64 17.65 -40.93
C SER A 143 -2.18 17.79 -40.98
N PRO A 144 -2.71 18.90 -41.54
CA PRO A 144 -4.15 19.02 -41.82
C PRO A 144 -4.58 18.00 -42.89
N PRO A 145 -5.87 17.61 -42.94
CA PRO A 145 -6.34 16.76 -44.02
C PRO A 145 -6.21 17.50 -45.36
N PRO A 146 -5.87 16.78 -46.47
CA PRO A 146 -5.72 17.39 -47.79
C PRO A 146 -6.99 18.10 -48.28
N ILE A 147 -8.14 17.59 -47.84
CA ILE A 147 -9.46 18.13 -48.14
C ILE A 147 -10.10 18.50 -46.79
N PRO A 148 -10.60 19.74 -46.61
CA PRO A 148 -11.15 20.19 -45.36
C PRO A 148 -12.58 19.66 -45.17
N HIS A 149 -12.72 18.34 -45.07
CA HIS A 149 -13.98 17.64 -44.86
C HIS A 149 -13.97 16.94 -43.51
N CYS A 150 -15.14 16.83 -42.89
CA CYS A 150 -15.30 16.00 -41.72
C CYS A 150 -15.14 14.51 -42.08
N SER A 151 -14.26 13.80 -41.37
CA SER A 151 -13.99 12.37 -41.59
C SER A 151 -15.19 11.45 -41.31
N LEU A 152 -16.24 11.94 -40.63
CA LEU A 152 -17.44 11.15 -40.30
C LEU A 152 -18.64 11.50 -41.18
N CYS A 153 -19.02 12.78 -41.28
CA CYS A 153 -20.20 13.19 -42.04
C CYS A 153 -19.89 13.70 -43.45
N THR A 154 -18.62 13.76 -43.84
CA THR A 154 -18.13 14.24 -45.16
C THR A 154 -18.47 15.69 -45.50
N SER A 155 -19.14 16.42 -44.59
CA SER A 155 -19.50 17.81 -44.82
C SER A 155 -18.26 18.68 -44.97
N PRO A 156 -18.27 19.64 -45.92
CA PRO A 156 -17.20 20.61 -46.06
C PRO A 156 -17.15 21.53 -44.84
N THR A 157 -15.93 21.88 -44.45
CA THR A 157 -15.63 22.77 -43.33
C THR A 157 -14.83 23.95 -43.86
N ASN A 158 -15.28 25.17 -43.57
CA ASN A 158 -14.69 26.40 -44.08
C ASN A 158 -13.69 26.97 -43.07
N THR A 159 -12.50 27.39 -43.52
CA THR A 159 -11.40 27.84 -42.66
C THR A 159 -11.68 29.18 -41.97
N ASP A 160 -12.63 29.96 -42.49
CA ASP A 160 -12.78 31.38 -42.14
C ASP A 160 -13.87 31.67 -41.10
N ALA A 161 -14.70 30.67 -40.75
CA ALA A 161 -15.81 30.82 -39.81
C ALA A 161 -15.64 29.91 -38.56
N LEU A 162 -15.82 30.48 -37.36
CA LEU A 162 -15.73 29.75 -36.09
C LEU A 162 -16.70 28.55 -35.98
N THR A 163 -17.76 28.54 -36.79
CA THR A 163 -18.80 27.49 -36.84
C THR A 163 -18.44 26.31 -37.72
N ASP A 164 -17.52 26.49 -38.68
CA ASP A 164 -17.18 25.50 -39.70
C ASP A 164 -15.71 25.07 -39.64
N ALA A 165 -15.03 25.28 -38.51
CA ALA A 165 -13.65 24.85 -38.33
C ALA A 165 -13.51 23.32 -38.22
N LEU A 166 -12.35 22.80 -38.63
CA LEU A 166 -11.93 21.42 -38.36
C LEU A 166 -11.33 21.29 -36.97
N TYR A 167 -11.66 20.18 -36.33
CA TYR A 167 -11.14 19.82 -35.03
C TYR A 167 -10.53 18.42 -35.06
N ARG A 168 -9.57 18.15 -34.19
CA ARG A 168 -9.08 16.80 -33.94
C ARG A 168 -8.97 16.54 -32.44
N CYS A 169 -9.20 15.28 -32.06
CA CYS A 169 -8.96 14.83 -30.71
C CYS A 169 -7.55 14.23 -30.61
N MET A 170 -6.80 14.62 -29.58
CA MET A 170 -5.47 14.06 -29.31
C MET A 170 -5.51 12.79 -28.46
N SER A 171 -6.64 12.51 -27.81
CA SER A 171 -6.82 11.37 -26.90
C SER A 171 -7.47 10.15 -27.60
N CYS A 172 -8.24 10.35 -28.67
CA CYS A 172 -8.87 9.25 -29.40
C CYS A 172 -7.88 8.54 -30.33
N ILE A 173 -7.94 7.21 -30.37
CA ILE A 173 -7.16 6.39 -31.31
C ILE A 173 -7.91 6.33 -32.64
N GLY A 174 -7.24 6.71 -33.74
CA GLY A 174 -7.79 6.61 -35.10
C GLY A 174 -8.85 7.67 -35.46
N ALA A 175 -9.12 8.65 -34.60
CA ALA A 175 -10.03 9.74 -34.93
C ALA A 175 -9.37 10.69 -35.95
N GLY A 176 -10.01 10.86 -37.12
CA GLY A 176 -9.62 11.85 -38.12
C GLY A 176 -10.03 13.27 -37.72
N ALA A 177 -9.93 14.21 -38.68
CA ALA A 177 -10.42 15.58 -38.51
C ALA A 177 -11.95 15.62 -38.61
N LEU A 178 -12.61 16.29 -37.66
CA LEU A 178 -14.07 16.30 -37.48
C LEU A 178 -14.63 17.71 -37.44
N CYS A 179 -15.86 17.88 -37.91
CA CYS A 179 -16.64 19.09 -37.63
C CYS A 179 -17.09 19.12 -36.16
N SER A 180 -17.48 20.31 -35.68
CA SER A 180 -17.94 20.50 -34.28
C SER A 180 -19.06 19.53 -33.86
N MET A 181 -20.03 19.25 -34.74
CA MET A 181 -21.16 18.36 -34.42
C MET A 181 -20.72 16.91 -34.23
N CYS A 182 -19.97 16.37 -35.19
CA CYS A 182 -19.44 15.01 -35.12
C CYS A 182 -18.49 14.86 -33.92
N LEU A 183 -17.67 15.87 -33.64
CA LEU A 183 -16.79 15.87 -32.48
C LEU A 183 -17.57 15.79 -31.16
N LYS A 184 -18.62 16.62 -30.99
CA LYS A 184 -19.48 16.59 -29.80
C LYS A 184 -20.22 15.27 -29.65
N SER A 185 -20.71 14.70 -30.75
CA SER A 185 -21.39 13.40 -30.72
C SER A 185 -20.44 12.27 -30.32
N LEU A 186 -19.23 12.26 -30.87
CA LEU A 186 -18.19 11.27 -30.55
C LEU A 186 -17.79 11.34 -29.08
N HIS A 187 -17.72 12.55 -28.50
CA HIS A 187 -17.25 12.77 -27.13
C HIS A 187 -18.36 12.82 -26.08
N ARG A 188 -19.55 12.27 -26.37
CA ARG A 188 -20.72 12.27 -25.46
C ARG A 188 -20.41 11.76 -24.05
N PHE A 189 -19.46 10.84 -23.91
CA PHE A 189 -19.06 10.24 -22.63
C PHE A 189 -17.62 10.52 -22.24
N THR A 190 -16.89 11.30 -23.04
CA THR A 190 -15.46 11.59 -22.83
C THR A 190 -15.22 13.10 -22.86
N PRO A 191 -15.78 13.86 -21.90
CA PRO A 191 -15.75 15.32 -21.90
C PRO A 191 -14.37 15.91 -21.61
N THR A 192 -13.39 15.07 -21.25
CA THR A 192 -12.05 15.47 -20.79
C THR A 192 -10.96 15.31 -21.84
N HIS A 193 -11.29 14.77 -23.01
CA HIS A 193 -10.33 14.60 -24.09
C HIS A 193 -9.77 15.93 -24.59
N GLN A 194 -8.49 15.92 -24.96
CA GLN A 194 -7.79 17.11 -25.45
C GLN A 194 -8.11 17.36 -26.93
N ILE A 195 -8.52 18.58 -27.24
CA ILE A 195 -8.95 18.97 -28.59
C ILE A 195 -7.99 20.01 -29.17
N LYS A 196 -7.73 19.92 -30.47
CA LYS A 196 -7.12 21.00 -31.25
C LYS A 196 -8.05 21.46 -32.36
N ARG A 197 -7.99 22.75 -32.68
CA ARG A 197 -8.72 23.36 -33.79
C ARG A 197 -7.72 23.76 -34.88
N TRP A 198 -8.10 23.58 -36.14
CA TRP A 198 -7.36 24.13 -37.26
C TRP A 198 -7.70 25.61 -37.43
N ASP A 199 -6.68 26.48 -37.47
CA ASP A 199 -6.86 27.93 -37.66
C ASP A 199 -6.54 28.42 -39.08
N GLY A 200 -6.28 27.49 -40.02
CA GLY A 200 -5.83 27.80 -41.37
C GLY A 200 -4.33 27.58 -41.57
N SER A 201 -3.54 27.67 -40.48
CA SER A 201 -2.07 27.57 -40.52
C SER A 201 -1.53 26.44 -39.64
N SER A 202 -2.14 26.22 -38.48
CA SER A 202 -1.64 25.30 -37.47
C SER A 202 -2.77 24.73 -36.60
N TRP A 203 -2.44 23.65 -35.88
CA TRP A 203 -3.33 23.09 -34.86
C TRP A 203 -3.16 23.83 -33.54
N VAL A 204 -4.10 24.71 -33.24
CA VAL A 204 -4.14 25.47 -31.98
C VAL A 204 -4.95 24.76 -30.90
N GLY A 205 -4.59 24.99 -29.63
CA GLY A 205 -5.30 24.42 -28.49
C GLY A 205 -6.77 24.83 -28.46
N SER A 206 -7.66 23.88 -28.19
CA SER A 206 -9.09 24.10 -28.00
C SER A 206 -9.63 23.10 -26.98
N SER A 207 -10.92 23.15 -26.69
CA SER A 207 -11.58 22.23 -25.77
C SER A 207 -13.01 21.95 -26.22
N LEU A 208 -13.59 20.87 -25.69
CA LEU A 208 -15.01 20.60 -25.87
C LEU A 208 -15.87 21.77 -25.32
N PHE A 209 -15.41 22.43 -24.26
CA PHE A 209 -16.05 23.63 -23.72
C PHE A 209 -16.11 24.78 -24.74
N ASP A 210 -14.99 25.06 -25.43
CA ASP A 210 -14.90 26.18 -26.39
C ASP A 210 -15.83 25.99 -27.59
N ILE A 211 -16.10 24.74 -27.99
CA ILE A 211 -17.02 24.41 -29.10
C ILE A 211 -18.48 24.26 -28.67
N GLY A 212 -18.78 24.55 -27.39
CA GLY A 212 -20.14 24.51 -26.83
C GLY A 212 -20.66 23.10 -26.56
N TYR A 213 -19.78 22.13 -26.25
CA TYR A 213 -20.20 20.84 -25.71
C TYR A 213 -20.88 21.01 -24.34
N VAL A 214 -21.91 20.20 -24.11
CA VAL A 214 -22.60 20.13 -22.81
C VAL A 214 -22.64 18.69 -22.35
N LEU A 215 -22.17 18.46 -21.13
CA LEU A 215 -22.30 17.20 -20.42
C LEU A 215 -23.68 17.12 -19.78
N PHE A 216 -24.53 16.22 -20.30
CA PHE A 216 -25.84 15.96 -19.71
C PHE A 216 -25.75 14.80 -18.71
N ILE A 217 -26.15 15.06 -17.46
CA ILE A 217 -26.08 14.10 -16.36
C ILE A 217 -27.44 13.42 -16.16
N GLY A 218 -27.42 12.11 -15.90
CA GLY A 218 -28.59 11.33 -15.45
C GLY A 218 -29.40 10.63 -16.55
N HIS A 219 -29.24 10.99 -17.83
CA HIS A 219 -30.00 10.41 -18.95
C HIS A 219 -29.11 9.91 -20.08
N HIS A 220 -28.07 9.12 -19.77
CA HIS A 220 -27.15 8.53 -20.77
C HIS A 220 -26.58 9.55 -21.78
N GLY A 221 -26.21 10.73 -21.29
CA GLY A 221 -25.68 11.82 -22.12
C GLY A 221 -26.71 12.57 -22.96
N GLN A 222 -28.01 12.31 -22.77
CA GLN A 222 -29.11 13.06 -23.38
C GLN A 222 -29.64 14.17 -22.47
N PRO A 223 -30.26 15.22 -23.05
CA PRO A 223 -30.94 16.24 -22.26
C PRO A 223 -32.03 15.65 -21.35
N CYS A 224 -32.23 16.28 -20.19
CA CYS A 224 -33.28 15.87 -19.25
C CYS A 224 -34.67 16.08 -19.87
N PRO A 225 -35.56 15.07 -19.89
CA PRO A 225 -36.88 15.19 -20.51
C PRO A 225 -37.80 16.15 -19.74
N ALA A 226 -37.60 16.31 -18.42
CA ALA A 226 -38.43 17.17 -17.58
C ALA A 226 -38.22 18.68 -17.84
N LYS A 227 -37.09 19.07 -18.43
CA LYS A 227 -36.80 20.43 -18.91
C LYS A 227 -35.86 20.35 -20.09
N GLN A 228 -36.39 20.46 -21.31
CA GLN A 228 -35.54 20.57 -22.48
C GLN A 228 -34.70 21.87 -22.42
N PRO A 229 -33.45 21.84 -22.90
CA PRO A 229 -32.60 23.01 -22.91
C PRO A 229 -33.21 24.08 -23.83
N GLN A 230 -33.61 25.23 -23.28
CA GLN A 230 -33.99 26.38 -24.11
C GLN A 230 -32.70 27.12 -24.54
N HIS A 231 -32.55 27.33 -25.84
CA HIS A 231 -31.54 28.23 -26.38
C HIS A 231 -31.93 29.68 -26.07
N THR A 232 -31.01 30.48 -25.51
CA THR A 232 -31.23 31.92 -25.36
C THR A 232 -30.98 32.61 -26.70
N SER A 233 -32.04 33.07 -27.37
CA SER A 233 -31.95 34.04 -28.47
C SER A 233 -31.98 35.45 -27.87
N ASP A 234 -30.95 35.85 -27.15
CA ASP A 234 -30.82 37.24 -26.73
C ASP A 234 -30.15 38.02 -27.88
N GLU A 235 -30.98 38.62 -28.73
CA GLU A 235 -30.57 39.71 -29.63
C GLU A 235 -30.15 40.92 -28.79
N LYS A 236 -28.91 40.94 -28.30
CA LYS A 236 -28.27 42.19 -27.90
C LYS A 236 -27.45 42.71 -29.08
N ALA A 237 -27.88 43.86 -29.59
CA ALA A 237 -27.16 44.65 -30.58
C ALA A 237 -25.73 44.90 -30.10
N GLY A 238 -24.75 44.37 -30.85
CA GLY A 238 -23.32 44.56 -30.61
C GLY A 238 -22.60 43.39 -29.94
N GLY A 239 -22.23 42.38 -30.74
CA GLY A 239 -21.06 41.52 -30.48
C GLY A 239 -21.23 40.31 -29.55
N LYS A 240 -21.17 39.11 -30.15
CA LYS A 240 -21.16 37.74 -29.59
C LYS A 240 -22.52 37.21 -29.08
N GLN A 241 -23.20 36.45 -29.94
CA GLN A 241 -24.26 35.51 -29.53
C GLN A 241 -23.73 34.57 -28.44
N SER A 242 -24.29 34.61 -27.22
CA SER A 242 -23.99 33.61 -26.21
C SER A 242 -24.75 32.32 -26.55
N LYS A 243 -24.02 31.28 -26.98
CA LYS A 243 -24.53 29.90 -27.08
C LYS A 243 -24.66 29.29 -25.67
N ASP A 244 -25.38 29.96 -24.78
CA ASP A 244 -25.58 29.52 -23.40
C ASP A 244 -26.92 28.80 -23.28
N PHE A 245 -26.86 27.52 -22.88
CA PHE A 245 -28.06 26.78 -22.52
C PHE A 245 -28.55 27.28 -21.17
N LYS A 246 -29.82 27.71 -21.09
CA LYS A 246 -30.40 28.26 -19.87
C LYS A 246 -30.27 27.25 -18.71
N GLY A 247 -29.46 27.60 -17.71
CA GLY A 247 -29.24 26.79 -16.51
C GLY A 247 -28.12 25.74 -16.59
N ALA A 248 -27.29 25.75 -17.65
CA ALA A 248 -26.03 25.03 -17.68
C ALA A 248 -25.02 25.69 -16.73
N LEU A 249 -24.26 24.88 -15.99
CA LEU A 249 -23.24 25.34 -15.04
C LEU A 249 -21.86 24.99 -15.56
N ASN A 250 -20.88 25.83 -15.26
CA ASN A 250 -19.47 25.53 -15.55
C ASN A 250 -18.94 24.56 -14.48
N LEU A 251 -18.32 23.48 -14.93
CA LEU A 251 -17.64 22.51 -14.07
C LEU A 251 -16.19 22.39 -14.52
N TYR A 252 -15.27 22.58 -13.59
CA TYR A 252 -13.86 22.21 -13.79
C TYR A 252 -13.71 20.71 -13.55
N ILE A 253 -13.00 20.02 -14.45
CA ILE A 253 -12.81 18.58 -14.37
C ILE A 253 -11.31 18.28 -14.38
N GLY A 254 -10.82 17.60 -13.34
CA GLY A 254 -9.50 16.98 -13.34
C GLY A 254 -9.59 15.54 -13.84
N ASP A 255 -8.74 15.19 -14.81
CA ASP A 255 -8.69 13.87 -15.45
C ASP A 255 -7.26 13.45 -15.78
N LEU A 256 -7.04 12.19 -16.18
CA LEU A 256 -5.74 11.72 -16.66
C LEU A 256 -5.21 12.55 -17.84
N ASN A 257 -6.11 13.16 -18.62
CA ASN A 257 -5.78 14.10 -19.70
C ASN A 257 -5.47 15.53 -19.20
N GLY A 258 -5.33 15.75 -17.89
CA GLY A 258 -5.12 17.06 -17.28
C GLY A 258 -6.43 17.74 -16.84
N PHE A 259 -6.38 19.05 -16.64
CA PHE A 259 -7.52 19.86 -16.20
C PHE A 259 -8.24 20.50 -17.38
N THR A 260 -9.57 20.38 -17.40
CA THR A 260 -10.42 21.03 -18.41
C THR A 260 -11.67 21.66 -17.77
N ARG A 261 -12.48 22.30 -18.60
CA ARG A 261 -13.82 22.77 -18.25
C ARG A 261 -14.87 22.04 -19.07
N ALA A 262 -16.08 21.93 -18.54
CA ALA A 262 -17.26 21.49 -19.27
C ALA A 262 -18.48 22.30 -18.83
N LYS A 263 -19.42 22.53 -19.75
CA LYS A 263 -20.78 22.94 -19.37
C LYS A 263 -21.54 21.70 -18.94
N VAL A 264 -22.26 21.77 -17.83
CA VAL A 264 -22.98 20.64 -17.25
C VAL A 264 -24.45 20.99 -17.06
N LEU A 265 -25.33 20.08 -17.49
CA LEU A 265 -26.76 20.11 -17.20
C LEU A 265 -27.14 18.90 -16.36
N TYR A 266 -27.62 19.18 -15.14
CA TYR A 266 -28.08 18.18 -14.19
C TYR A 266 -29.50 17.72 -14.51
N CYS A 267 -29.81 16.47 -14.16
CA CYS A 267 -31.16 15.94 -14.16
C CYS A 267 -32.04 16.74 -13.19
N ARG A 268 -33.28 17.04 -13.63
CA ARG A 268 -34.31 17.75 -12.87
C ARG A 268 -35.65 17.00 -12.88
N CYS A 269 -35.63 15.70 -13.17
CA CYS A 269 -36.81 14.85 -13.00
C CYS A 269 -37.27 14.86 -11.55
N SER A 270 -38.54 14.52 -11.29
CA SER A 270 -39.12 14.50 -9.94
C SER A 270 -38.32 13.66 -8.94
N HIS A 271 -37.72 12.56 -9.39
CA HIS A 271 -36.89 11.66 -8.58
C HIS A 271 -35.38 11.91 -8.71
N ALA A 272 -34.96 13.09 -9.19
CA ALA A 272 -33.54 13.39 -9.35
C ALA A 272 -32.83 13.47 -7.99
N ILE A 273 -31.75 12.70 -7.84
CA ILE A 273 -30.87 12.78 -6.66
C ILE A 273 -30.14 14.14 -6.61
N PRO A 274 -29.58 14.55 -5.45
CA PRO A 274 -28.84 15.81 -5.34
C PRO A 274 -27.67 15.92 -6.35
N LYS A 275 -27.34 17.15 -6.78
CA LYS A 275 -26.30 17.40 -7.80
C LYS A 275 -24.96 16.70 -7.52
N PRO A 276 -24.39 16.71 -6.30
CA PRO A 276 -23.14 15.99 -6.02
C PRO A 276 -23.26 14.48 -6.25
N ASN A 277 -24.41 13.89 -5.86
CA ASN A 277 -24.67 12.46 -6.07
C ASN A 277 -24.86 12.14 -7.55
N GLN A 278 -25.44 13.05 -8.34
CA GLN A 278 -25.51 12.90 -9.79
C GLN A 278 -24.12 12.88 -10.44
N LEU A 279 -23.17 13.71 -9.96
CA LEU A 279 -21.77 13.66 -10.41
C LEU A 279 -21.11 12.33 -10.05
N LEU A 280 -21.29 11.87 -8.80
CA LEU A 280 -20.77 10.56 -8.36
C LEU A 280 -21.29 9.42 -9.24
N ALA A 281 -22.60 9.43 -9.54
CA ALA A 281 -23.22 8.45 -10.43
C ALA A 281 -22.68 8.52 -11.87
N ALA A 282 -22.14 9.67 -12.29
CA ALA A 282 -21.51 9.89 -13.59
C ALA A 282 -19.99 9.62 -13.60
N GLY A 283 -19.40 9.11 -12.51
CA GLY A 283 -17.96 8.85 -12.42
C GLY A 283 -17.10 10.09 -12.10
N LEU A 284 -17.72 11.16 -11.62
CA LEU A 284 -17.08 12.42 -11.25
C LEU A 284 -17.20 12.64 -9.74
N PHE A 285 -16.08 12.65 -9.03
CA PHE A 285 -16.06 12.96 -7.61
C PHE A 285 -16.12 14.48 -7.39
N PRO A 286 -17.16 15.03 -6.76
CA PRO A 286 -17.28 16.47 -6.55
C PRO A 286 -16.25 16.98 -5.54
N CYS A 287 -15.57 18.07 -5.87
CA CYS A 287 -14.63 18.71 -4.94
C CYS A 287 -15.39 19.41 -3.79
N SER A 288 -16.59 19.94 -4.02
CA SER A 288 -17.43 20.59 -3.01
C SER A 288 -18.83 19.95 -2.90
N HIS A 289 -19.47 20.09 -1.74
CA HIS A 289 -20.69 19.33 -1.40
C HIS A 289 -22.00 20.07 -1.67
N LEU A 290 -22.01 21.40 -1.58
CA LEU A 290 -23.24 22.18 -1.72
C LEU A 290 -23.42 22.66 -3.16
N HIS A 291 -22.34 23.20 -3.73
CA HIS A 291 -22.31 23.78 -5.06
C HIS A 291 -21.07 23.29 -5.80
N PRO A 292 -21.12 22.08 -6.40
CA PRO A 292 -19.98 21.51 -7.11
C PRO A 292 -19.69 22.31 -8.38
N GLU A 293 -18.65 23.13 -8.32
CA GLU A 293 -18.05 23.84 -9.46
C GLU A 293 -16.80 23.14 -9.99
N SER A 294 -16.35 22.09 -9.29
CA SER A 294 -15.27 21.23 -9.73
C SER A 294 -15.49 19.79 -9.33
N ALA A 295 -14.96 18.89 -10.14
CA ALA A 295 -14.95 17.46 -9.90
C ALA A 295 -13.67 16.82 -10.45
N ILE A 296 -13.36 15.63 -9.96
CA ILE A 296 -12.22 14.83 -10.39
C ILE A 296 -12.73 13.48 -10.85
N THR A 297 -12.27 12.96 -11.98
CA THR A 297 -12.69 11.65 -12.47
C THR A 297 -12.25 10.55 -11.50
N PHE A 298 -13.08 9.51 -11.33
CA PHE A 298 -12.68 8.34 -10.53
C PHE A 298 -11.40 7.71 -11.07
N GLN A 299 -11.23 7.68 -12.40
CA GLN A 299 -10.04 7.14 -13.04
C GLN A 299 -8.74 7.87 -12.62
N LEU A 300 -8.77 9.21 -12.51
CA LEU A 300 -7.63 9.97 -11.99
C LEU A 300 -7.35 9.60 -10.53
N LEU A 301 -8.39 9.55 -9.69
CA LEU A 301 -8.23 9.22 -8.27
C LEU A 301 -7.70 7.80 -8.06
N ASP A 302 -8.18 6.83 -8.85
CA ASP A 302 -7.70 5.44 -8.83
C ASP A 302 -6.24 5.37 -9.25
N MET A 303 -5.87 6.00 -10.37
CA MET A 303 -4.48 6.06 -10.82
C MET A 303 -3.57 6.70 -9.76
N TYR A 304 -4.03 7.78 -9.13
CA TYR A 304 -3.26 8.43 -8.07
C TYR A 304 -3.07 7.50 -6.86
N ASN A 305 -4.13 6.79 -6.45
CA ASN A 305 -4.06 5.81 -5.36
C ASN A 305 -3.08 4.66 -5.69
N THR A 306 -3.15 4.11 -6.91
CA THR A 306 -2.20 3.08 -7.39
C THR A 306 -0.77 3.60 -7.37
N LEU A 307 -0.50 4.79 -7.91
CA LEU A 307 0.85 5.37 -7.90
C LEU A 307 1.35 5.73 -6.50
N THR A 308 0.45 6.03 -5.56
CA THR A 308 0.78 6.28 -4.16
C THR A 308 1.20 4.99 -3.45
N THR A 309 0.49 3.88 -3.70
CA THR A 309 0.68 2.60 -3.02
C THR A 309 1.78 1.74 -3.65
N THR A 310 1.88 1.73 -4.98
CA THR A 310 2.87 0.95 -5.73
C THR A 310 4.15 1.74 -6.00
N SER A 311 4.03 2.94 -6.60
CA SER A 311 5.19 3.73 -7.07
C SER A 311 5.67 4.81 -6.10
N ARG A 312 5.00 4.94 -4.95
CA ARG A 312 5.35 5.87 -3.86
C ARG A 312 5.43 7.33 -4.31
N THR A 313 4.53 7.66 -5.23
CA THR A 313 4.41 9.00 -5.79
C THR A 313 3.79 9.93 -4.76
N SER A 314 4.45 11.06 -4.49
CA SER A 314 3.85 12.09 -3.65
C SER A 314 2.77 12.85 -4.41
N ALA A 315 1.79 13.36 -3.67
CA ALA A 315 0.77 14.26 -4.17
C ALA A 315 1.32 15.37 -5.07
N HIS A 316 2.40 16.03 -4.62
CA HIS A 316 3.03 17.11 -5.35
C HIS A 316 3.56 16.63 -6.70
N LYS A 317 4.26 15.48 -6.75
CA LYS A 317 4.79 14.95 -8.02
C LYS A 317 3.67 14.59 -8.99
N TYR A 318 2.61 13.96 -8.48
CA TYR A 318 1.45 13.60 -9.31
C TYR A 318 0.74 14.86 -9.85
N TYR A 319 0.54 15.87 -9.01
CA TYR A 319 -0.05 17.13 -9.41
C TYR A 319 0.80 17.87 -10.46
N THR A 320 2.12 17.94 -10.27
CA THR A 320 3.04 18.51 -11.27
C THR A 320 2.97 17.77 -12.61
N ALA A 321 2.78 16.44 -12.61
CA ALA A 321 2.56 15.70 -13.84
C ALA A 321 1.26 16.12 -14.53
N LEU A 322 0.16 16.29 -13.78
CA LEU A 322 -1.11 16.79 -14.30
C LEU A 322 -1.00 18.20 -14.90
N GLU A 323 -0.25 19.11 -14.28
CA GLU A 323 -0.01 20.45 -14.83
C GLU A 323 0.70 20.38 -16.19
N LYS A 324 1.75 19.55 -16.29
CA LYS A 324 2.51 19.35 -17.52
C LYS A 324 1.68 18.70 -18.62
N VAL A 325 0.78 17.77 -18.28
CA VAL A 325 -0.16 17.17 -19.24
C VAL A 325 -1.21 18.18 -19.70
N THR A 326 -1.66 19.05 -18.79
CA THR A 326 -2.69 20.07 -19.08
C THR A 326 -2.18 21.14 -20.05
N LYS A 327 -0.98 21.68 -19.79
CA LYS A 327 -0.32 22.69 -20.63
C LYS A 327 1.18 22.38 -20.74
N PRO A 328 1.58 21.53 -21.70
CA PRO A 328 3.00 21.23 -21.92
C PRO A 328 3.80 22.50 -22.18
N GLY A 329 4.90 22.69 -21.45
CA GLY A 329 5.77 23.88 -21.54
C GLY A 329 5.30 25.11 -20.75
N PHE A 330 4.04 25.15 -20.31
CA PHE A 330 3.42 26.31 -19.66
C PHE A 330 2.63 25.90 -18.39
N SER A 331 3.23 25.01 -17.57
CA SER A 331 2.57 24.47 -16.37
C SER A 331 2.17 25.55 -15.35
N ALA A 332 2.89 26.67 -15.29
CA ALA A 332 2.58 27.79 -14.42
C ALA A 332 1.25 28.51 -14.78
N ASP A 333 0.75 28.31 -16.00
CA ASP A 333 -0.52 28.88 -16.46
C ASP A 333 -1.73 27.99 -16.12
N VAL A 334 -1.50 26.88 -15.43
CA VAL A 334 -2.55 26.01 -14.90
C VAL A 334 -2.92 26.54 -13.51
N GLY A 335 -4.20 26.85 -13.29
CA GLY A 335 -4.66 27.34 -11.99
C GLY A 335 -4.42 26.31 -10.89
N ASP A 336 -4.03 26.76 -9.70
CA ASP A 336 -3.77 25.86 -8.56
C ASP A 336 -5.06 25.19 -8.07
N ARG A 337 -5.09 23.86 -8.20
CA ARG A 337 -6.12 22.93 -7.72
C ARG A 337 -5.49 21.82 -6.86
N TYR A 338 -4.28 22.02 -6.35
CA TYR A 338 -3.58 21.00 -5.57
C TYR A 338 -4.35 20.59 -4.32
N ARG A 339 -4.85 21.59 -3.58
CA ARG A 339 -5.72 21.36 -2.41
C ARG A 339 -6.96 20.57 -2.78
N GLU A 340 -7.50 20.82 -3.99
CA GLU A 340 -8.68 20.15 -4.48
C GLU A 340 -8.46 18.69 -4.83
N LEU A 341 -7.27 18.35 -5.32
CA LEU A 341 -6.88 16.96 -5.49
C LEU A 341 -6.75 16.27 -4.13
N MET A 342 -6.07 16.91 -3.18
CA MET A 342 -5.72 16.30 -1.89
C MET A 342 -6.93 15.90 -1.04
N TRP A 343 -7.85 16.83 -0.77
CA TRP A 343 -9.04 16.54 0.05
C TRP A 343 -10.04 15.60 -0.66
N THR A 344 -10.09 15.60 -1.99
CA THR A 344 -10.99 14.76 -2.78
C THR A 344 -10.47 13.33 -2.78
N HIS A 345 -9.17 13.15 -2.99
CA HIS A 345 -8.51 11.86 -2.84
C HIS A 345 -8.70 11.29 -1.44
N ARG A 346 -8.51 12.08 -0.37
CA ARG A 346 -8.75 11.60 1.01
C ARG A 346 -10.19 11.10 1.22
N ARG A 347 -11.20 11.87 0.81
CA ARG A 347 -12.61 11.46 0.91
C ARG A 347 -12.91 10.23 0.06
N TYR A 348 -12.34 10.16 -1.14
CA TYR A 348 -12.48 9.02 -2.03
C TYR A 348 -11.92 7.74 -1.40
N LEU A 349 -10.68 7.77 -0.88
CA LEU A 349 -10.08 6.64 -0.18
C LEU A 349 -10.90 6.21 1.03
N HIS A 350 -11.45 7.15 1.80
CA HIS A 350 -12.32 6.83 2.93
C HIS A 350 -13.60 6.11 2.48
N LEU A 351 -14.24 6.54 1.38
CA LEU A 351 -15.40 5.83 0.84
C LEU A 351 -15.04 4.45 0.31
N LEU A 352 -13.89 4.27 -0.34
CA LEU A 352 -13.40 2.95 -0.74
C LEU A 352 -13.19 2.04 0.47
N LEU A 353 -12.63 2.59 1.54
CA LEU A 353 -12.39 1.87 2.79
C LEU A 353 -13.71 1.40 3.43
N LEU A 354 -14.70 2.29 3.55
CA LEU A 354 -16.04 1.98 4.06
C LEU A 354 -16.80 0.99 3.17
N ARG A 355 -16.68 1.13 1.84
CA ARG A 355 -17.30 0.21 0.88
C ARG A 355 -16.75 -1.19 1.06
N ARG A 356 -15.43 -1.31 1.20
CA ARG A 356 -14.75 -2.59 1.38
C ARG A 356 -15.08 -3.23 2.72
N SER A 357 -15.18 -2.45 3.80
CA SER A 357 -15.59 -2.97 5.11
C SER A 357 -17.09 -3.32 5.18
N GLY A 358 -17.83 -3.21 4.07
CA GLY A 358 -19.25 -3.53 4.04
C GLY A 358 -20.13 -2.58 4.84
N HIS A 359 -19.69 -1.35 5.15
CA HIS A 359 -20.34 -0.45 6.13
C HIS A 359 -21.83 -0.12 5.85
N LYS A 360 -22.31 -0.32 4.61
CA LYS A 360 -23.72 -0.11 4.22
C LYS A 360 -24.54 -1.39 4.06
N PHE A 361 -23.94 -2.54 4.30
CA PHE A 361 -24.60 -3.84 4.23
C PHE A 361 -24.81 -4.37 5.65
N PRO A 362 -25.85 -5.19 5.88
CA PRO A 362 -25.90 -6.02 7.08
C PRO A 362 -24.59 -6.79 7.16
N LEU A 363 -23.93 -6.71 8.31
CA LEU A 363 -22.72 -7.49 8.53
C LEU A 363 -23.09 -8.97 8.51
N HIS A 364 -22.09 -9.80 8.24
CA HIS A 364 -22.23 -11.20 8.57
C HIS A 364 -22.59 -11.31 10.07
N PRO A 365 -23.54 -12.19 10.47
CA PRO A 365 -23.99 -12.27 11.86
C PRO A 365 -22.87 -12.48 12.89
N THR A 366 -21.68 -12.88 12.44
CA THR A 366 -20.49 -13.11 13.27
C THR A 366 -19.49 -11.95 13.31
N ILE A 367 -19.83 -10.79 12.71
CA ILE A 367 -18.95 -9.60 12.61
C ILE A 367 -19.68 -8.40 13.19
N ASP A 368 -19.33 -7.99 14.41
CA ASP A 368 -19.81 -6.74 15.03
C ASP A 368 -18.98 -5.53 14.58
N VAL A 369 -19.61 -4.35 14.46
CA VAL A 369 -18.89 -3.10 14.12
C VAL A 369 -18.02 -2.63 15.27
N HIS A 370 -16.72 -2.62 15.07
CA HIS A 370 -15.73 -2.26 16.07
C HIS A 370 -14.52 -1.48 15.53
N PRO A 371 -13.80 -0.80 16.43
CA PRO A 371 -12.49 -0.25 16.11
C PRO A 371 -11.58 -1.32 15.51
N GLY A 372 -11.09 -1.07 14.30
CA GLY A 372 -10.21 -2.00 13.55
C GLY A 372 -10.87 -2.64 12.33
N ASP A 373 -12.20 -2.61 12.21
CA ASP A 373 -12.94 -3.32 11.14
C ASP A 373 -12.69 -2.82 9.73
N GLN A 374 -12.14 -1.61 9.59
CA GLN A 374 -11.74 -1.10 8.29
C GLN A 374 -10.39 -1.66 7.84
N ALA A 375 -9.67 -2.41 8.68
CA ALA A 375 -8.42 -3.09 8.30
C ALA A 375 -8.68 -4.29 7.37
N PHE A 376 -7.65 -4.71 6.64
CA PHE A 376 -7.67 -5.95 5.87
C PHE A 376 -6.91 -7.01 6.66
N ASP A 377 -7.63 -8.03 7.14
CA ASP A 377 -7.04 -9.15 7.87
C ASP A 377 -6.16 -10.04 6.99
N CYS A 378 -5.22 -10.73 7.61
CA CYS A 378 -4.56 -11.86 6.99
C CYS A 378 -5.58 -12.97 6.71
N VAL A 379 -5.67 -13.42 5.46
CA VAL A 379 -6.60 -14.48 5.04
C VAL A 379 -6.19 -15.89 5.50
N ALA A 380 -4.90 -16.08 5.81
CA ALA A 380 -4.34 -17.37 6.21
C ALA A 380 -4.13 -17.53 7.72
N CYS A 381 -4.25 -16.46 8.51
CA CYS A 381 -4.15 -16.58 9.97
C CYS A 381 -5.43 -17.23 10.54
N PRO A 382 -5.34 -17.96 11.67
CA PRO A 382 -6.51 -18.50 12.34
C PRO A 382 -7.42 -17.36 12.80
N ARG A 383 -8.72 -17.47 12.50
CA ARG A 383 -9.76 -16.49 12.82
C ARG A 383 -11.01 -17.24 13.30
N PRO A 384 -11.13 -17.46 14.62
CA PRO A 384 -12.30 -18.11 15.22
C PRO A 384 -13.60 -17.41 14.81
N GLY A 385 -14.62 -18.17 14.41
CA GLY A 385 -15.90 -17.63 13.92
C GLY A 385 -15.89 -17.13 12.47
N PHE A 386 -14.79 -17.33 11.75
CA PHE A 386 -14.63 -16.89 10.35
C PHE A 386 -14.08 -17.98 9.43
N ASN A 387 -12.91 -18.56 9.76
CA ASN A 387 -12.31 -19.62 8.96
C ASN A 387 -12.11 -20.95 9.71
N PHE A 388 -12.49 -21.00 10.99
CA PHE A 388 -12.66 -22.22 11.77
C PHE A 388 -13.51 -21.92 13.02
N GLU A 389 -14.06 -22.96 13.63
CA GLU A 389 -14.73 -22.91 14.93
C GLU A 389 -13.98 -23.77 15.96
N TRP A 390 -13.94 -23.37 17.24
CA TRP A 390 -13.16 -24.10 18.25
C TRP A 390 -13.62 -25.54 18.48
N PHE A 391 -14.90 -25.84 18.25
CA PHE A 391 -15.40 -27.22 18.38
C PHE A 391 -14.85 -28.15 17.29
N GLU A 392 -14.27 -27.60 16.21
CA GLU A 392 -13.62 -28.35 15.13
C GLU A 392 -12.17 -28.72 15.47
N VAL A 393 -11.60 -28.14 16.53
CA VAL A 393 -10.19 -28.25 16.90
C VAL A 393 -10.07 -29.07 18.17
N SER A 394 -9.32 -30.17 18.13
CA SER A 394 -9.05 -30.96 19.33
C SER A 394 -8.07 -30.23 20.27
N GLU A 395 -8.04 -30.61 21.54
CA GLU A 395 -7.18 -29.97 22.54
C GLU A 395 -5.68 -30.04 22.17
N ASP A 396 -5.26 -31.15 21.56
CA ASP A 396 -3.89 -31.35 21.05
C ASP A 396 -3.59 -30.53 19.78
N GLU A 397 -4.60 -30.15 19.01
CA GLU A 397 -4.44 -29.32 17.81
C GLU A 397 -4.39 -27.82 18.13
N MET A 398 -4.93 -27.37 19.27
CA MET A 398 -5.02 -25.95 19.65
C MET A 398 -3.67 -25.21 19.55
N VAL A 399 -2.55 -25.91 19.78
CA VAL A 399 -1.20 -25.33 19.70
C VAL A 399 -0.85 -24.85 18.29
N TYR A 400 -1.39 -25.49 17.24
CA TYR A 400 -1.17 -25.10 15.84
C TYR A 400 -2.02 -23.89 15.43
N PHE A 401 -3.04 -23.54 16.22
CA PHE A 401 -3.85 -22.33 16.04
C PHE A 401 -3.26 -21.12 16.77
N ARG A 402 -2.09 -21.25 17.40
CA ARG A 402 -1.36 -20.10 17.97
C ARG A 402 -1.00 -19.11 16.87
N ILE A 403 -1.51 -17.89 17.00
CA ILE A 403 -1.14 -16.81 16.08
C ILE A 403 0.21 -16.23 16.50
N TRP A 404 1.20 -16.40 15.64
CA TRP A 404 2.51 -15.77 15.80
C TRP A 404 2.49 -14.38 15.19
N ILE A 405 2.80 -13.40 16.03
CA ILE A 405 2.92 -12.00 15.71
C ILE A 405 4.34 -11.50 16.01
N SER A 406 4.79 -10.53 15.24
CA SER A 406 6.10 -9.92 15.37
C SER A 406 5.94 -8.42 15.55
N TYR A 407 6.64 -7.87 16.53
CA TYR A 407 6.70 -6.43 16.77
C TYR A 407 8.09 -5.90 16.46
N ASP A 408 8.14 -4.78 15.73
CA ASP A 408 9.36 -4.02 15.53
C ASP A 408 9.08 -2.51 15.39
N GLY A 409 10.12 -1.71 15.69
CA GLY A 409 10.12 -0.26 15.67
C GLY A 409 10.90 0.34 14.49
N ASN A 410 10.22 1.15 13.69
CA ASN A 410 10.80 1.85 12.55
C ASN A 410 11.05 3.35 12.85
N PHE A 411 12.33 3.73 12.91
CA PHE A 411 12.79 5.10 13.21
C PHE A 411 13.01 5.99 11.98
N ARG A 412 12.77 5.49 10.76
CA ARG A 412 12.84 6.31 9.54
C ARG A 412 11.51 7.01 9.26
N SER A 413 10.41 6.48 9.78
CA SER A 413 9.05 6.97 9.55
C SER A 413 8.64 8.11 10.49
N VAL A 414 9.43 9.17 10.49
CA VAL A 414 9.26 10.36 11.33
C VAL A 414 8.16 11.29 10.81
N ARG A 415 7.70 12.21 11.67
CA ARG A 415 6.87 13.37 11.28
C ARG A 415 7.47 14.65 11.85
N LYS A 416 7.56 15.68 11.01
CA LYS A 416 7.98 17.02 11.42
C LYS A 416 6.86 17.71 12.19
N SER A 417 7.22 18.41 13.26
CA SER A 417 6.29 19.26 14.00
C SER A 417 5.81 20.41 13.11
N LYS A 418 4.50 20.54 12.90
CA LYS A 418 3.90 21.61 12.08
C LYS A 418 2.98 22.50 12.91
N LYS A 419 3.03 23.81 12.67
CA LYS A 419 2.14 24.80 13.31
C LYS A 419 0.66 24.62 12.95
N VAL A 420 0.38 24.07 11.77
CA VAL A 420 -0.97 23.87 11.21
C VAL A 420 -1.55 22.48 11.53
N ALA A 421 -1.15 21.86 12.63
CA ALA A 421 -1.77 20.62 13.09
C ALA A 421 -3.19 20.85 13.66
N GLU A 422 -3.48 22.06 14.12
CA GLU A 422 -4.77 22.46 14.67
C GLU A 422 -5.86 22.43 13.57
N GLY A 423 -6.79 21.48 13.70
CA GLY A 423 -7.90 21.27 12.76
C GLY A 423 -7.71 20.17 11.70
N ASP A 424 -6.56 19.49 11.64
CA ASP A 424 -6.42 18.31 10.77
C ASP A 424 -7.13 17.10 11.41
N ILE A 425 -8.13 16.57 10.71
CA ILE A 425 -8.89 15.39 11.12
C ILE A 425 -8.33 14.12 10.50
N CYS A 426 -8.45 12.98 11.18
CA CYS A 426 -8.16 11.66 10.63
C CYS A 426 -9.49 10.97 10.29
N LEU A 427 -9.66 10.47 9.07
CA LEU A 427 -10.92 9.83 8.66
C LEU A 427 -11.00 8.36 9.07
N SER A 428 -9.87 7.76 9.42
CA SER A 428 -9.74 6.34 9.76
C SER A 428 -9.14 6.10 11.16
N ASP A 429 -9.24 7.08 12.07
CA ASP A 429 -8.65 7.00 13.41
C ASP A 429 -9.22 5.84 14.22
N GLY A 430 -8.35 4.96 14.72
CA GLY A 430 -8.73 3.75 15.44
C GLY A 430 -9.55 2.72 14.66
N CYS A 431 -9.94 3.03 13.42
CA CYS A 431 -10.85 2.22 12.62
C CYS A 431 -10.13 1.17 11.77
N ALA A 432 -8.83 1.33 11.52
CA ALA A 432 -8.01 0.44 10.70
C ALA A 432 -6.77 -0.09 11.45
N TYR A 433 -5.55 0.15 10.96
CA TYR A 433 -4.31 -0.42 11.52
C TYR A 433 -3.76 0.41 12.69
N TYR A 434 -3.87 1.73 12.62
CA TYR A 434 -3.46 2.60 13.71
C TYR A 434 -4.49 2.59 14.85
N SER A 435 -3.97 2.51 16.07
CA SER A 435 -4.74 2.76 17.29
C SER A 435 -5.21 4.23 17.40
N PHE A 436 -6.20 4.49 18.25
CA PHE A 436 -6.75 5.83 18.49
C PHE A 436 -5.67 6.83 18.91
N LYS A 437 -5.45 7.86 18.11
CA LYS A 437 -4.26 8.72 18.25
C LYS A 437 -4.26 9.54 19.54
N ASP A 438 -5.36 10.21 19.84
CA ASP A 438 -5.42 11.12 20.99
C ASP A 438 -5.42 10.34 22.31
N ALA A 439 -6.19 9.25 22.39
CA ALA A 439 -6.21 8.37 23.55
C ALA A 439 -4.84 7.73 23.81
N TYR A 440 -4.18 7.24 22.75
CA TYR A 440 -2.83 6.69 22.85
C TYR A 440 -1.82 7.75 23.29
N LYS A 441 -1.83 8.93 22.67
CA LYS A 441 -0.91 10.02 23.02
C LYS A 441 -1.06 10.43 24.48
N LEU A 442 -2.29 10.69 24.93
CA LEU A 442 -2.58 11.04 26.32
C LEU A 442 -2.04 9.98 27.29
N TRP A 443 -2.24 8.70 26.97
CA TRP A 443 -1.73 7.60 27.78
C TRP A 443 -0.19 7.55 27.81
N THR A 444 0.49 7.79 26.70
CA THR A 444 1.97 7.85 26.68
C THR A 444 2.55 8.99 27.51
N GLU A 445 1.75 10.04 27.78
CA GLU A 445 2.12 11.20 28.60
C GLU A 445 1.77 10.98 30.09
N SER A 446 0.76 10.16 30.40
CA SER A 446 0.30 9.92 31.77
C SER A 446 1.01 8.79 32.50
N VAL A 447 1.53 7.79 31.77
CA VAL A 447 2.14 6.60 32.40
C VAL A 447 3.61 6.85 32.74
N PRO A 448 4.02 6.70 34.02
CA PRO A 448 5.42 6.76 34.43
C PRO A 448 6.25 5.73 33.67
N GLN A 449 7.43 6.15 33.21
CA GLN A 449 8.34 5.25 32.51
C GLN A 449 9.32 4.65 33.51
N ASP A 450 9.25 3.33 33.67
CA ASP A 450 10.25 2.59 34.41
C ASP A 450 11.62 2.77 33.75
N LYS A 451 12.66 2.97 34.57
CA LYS A 451 14.04 2.78 34.11
C LYS A 451 14.15 1.33 33.62
N ARG A 452 14.63 1.14 32.38
CA ARG A 452 14.85 -0.19 31.82
C ARG A 452 15.80 -0.94 32.75
N TRP A 453 15.28 -1.89 33.50
CA TRP A 453 16.09 -2.90 34.17
C TRP A 453 16.60 -3.85 33.08
N VAL A 454 17.89 -4.17 33.11
CA VAL A 454 18.56 -4.86 32.01
C VAL A 454 18.90 -6.28 32.46
N PRO A 455 18.04 -7.27 32.19
CA PRO A 455 18.42 -8.66 32.37
C PRO A 455 19.46 -9.13 31.35
N CYS A 456 19.59 -8.47 30.18
CA CYS A 456 20.56 -8.78 29.12
C CYS A 456 21.25 -7.50 28.63
N ASP A 457 22.54 -7.33 28.95
CA ASP A 457 23.36 -6.14 28.65
C ASP A 457 24.04 -6.16 27.27
N ASN A 458 24.11 -7.32 26.62
CA ASN A 458 24.73 -7.47 25.29
C ASN A 458 23.94 -6.80 24.15
N HIS A 459 22.61 -6.77 24.24
CA HIS A 459 21.77 -6.18 23.20
C HIS A 459 21.31 -4.77 23.59
N LYS A 460 21.93 -3.75 22.96
CA LYS A 460 21.68 -2.32 23.25
C LYS A 460 20.45 -1.72 22.53
N ALA A 461 19.63 -2.51 21.85
CA ALA A 461 18.45 -1.98 21.16
C ALA A 461 17.48 -1.30 22.13
N GLY A 462 17.13 -0.05 21.82
CA GLY A 462 16.25 0.81 22.62
C GLY A 462 16.85 1.39 23.91
N LEU A 463 18.12 1.13 24.23
CA LEU A 463 18.83 1.79 25.35
C LEU A 463 19.35 3.19 24.98
N GLU A 464 19.63 3.43 23.70
CA GLU A 464 20.16 4.69 23.19
C GLU A 464 19.32 5.15 21.99
N LYS A 465 18.23 5.90 22.22
CA LYS A 465 17.55 6.72 21.18
C LYS A 465 16.46 7.66 21.69
N THR A 466 16.49 8.09 22.96
CA THR A 466 15.82 9.33 23.37
C THR A 466 16.60 10.56 22.86
N LEU A 467 16.93 10.59 21.58
CA LEU A 467 17.30 11.84 20.93
C LEU A 467 15.99 12.58 20.70
N ARG A 468 15.75 13.65 21.46
CA ARG A 468 14.76 14.65 21.06
C ARG A 468 15.24 15.23 19.74
N TRP A 469 14.73 14.73 18.63
CA TRP A 469 14.97 15.33 17.32
C TRP A 469 14.23 16.66 17.29
N VAL A 470 14.96 17.77 17.42
CA VAL A 470 14.41 19.12 17.38
C VAL A 470 13.61 19.26 16.08
N GLY A 471 12.32 19.61 16.19
CA GLY A 471 11.42 19.79 15.05
C GLY A 471 10.67 18.54 14.59
N GLN A 472 10.69 17.44 15.35
CA GLN A 472 9.84 16.26 15.12
C GLN A 472 8.87 16.04 16.28
N ASP A 473 7.61 15.71 15.96
CA ASP A 473 6.61 15.33 16.95
C ASP A 473 6.32 13.81 16.93
N VAL A 474 6.69 13.12 15.86
CA VAL A 474 6.75 11.65 15.79
C VAL A 474 8.16 11.25 15.35
N THR A 475 8.81 10.42 16.14
CA THR A 475 10.20 9.97 16.00
C THR A 475 10.34 8.59 15.35
N GLY A 476 9.21 7.92 15.10
CA GLY A 476 9.15 6.58 14.51
C GLY A 476 7.77 5.98 14.68
N VAL A 477 7.62 4.71 14.29
CA VAL A 477 6.38 3.94 14.41
C VAL A 477 6.69 2.52 14.83
N GLY A 478 5.80 1.91 15.62
CA GLY A 478 5.85 0.48 15.95
C GLY A 478 4.67 -0.23 15.31
N MET A 479 4.88 -1.43 14.78
CA MET A 479 3.78 -2.22 14.21
C MET A 479 3.87 -3.69 14.56
N LEU A 480 2.71 -4.28 14.79
CA LEU A 480 2.50 -5.72 14.84
C LEU A 480 2.19 -6.26 13.44
N SER A 481 2.82 -7.38 13.08
CA SER A 481 2.49 -8.15 11.88
C SER A 481 2.33 -9.62 12.22
N CYS A 482 1.59 -10.41 11.43
CA CYS A 482 1.69 -11.87 11.55
C CYS A 482 3.06 -12.29 11.04
N THR A 483 3.77 -13.07 11.84
CA THR A 483 5.14 -13.47 11.53
C THR A 483 5.24 -14.23 10.21
N PRO A 484 4.39 -15.24 9.91
CA PRO A 484 4.56 -16.05 8.69
C PRO A 484 4.19 -15.30 7.40
N HIS A 485 3.19 -14.43 7.46
CA HIS A 485 2.59 -13.84 6.26
C HIS A 485 2.88 -12.34 6.12
N THR A 486 3.45 -11.70 7.14
CA THR A 486 3.85 -10.28 7.16
C THR A 486 2.72 -9.29 6.96
N CYS A 487 1.47 -9.68 7.18
CA CYS A 487 0.33 -8.76 7.17
C CYS A 487 0.32 -7.96 8.48
N ILE A 488 0.16 -6.65 8.39
CA ILE A 488 0.09 -5.78 9.58
C ILE A 488 -1.27 -5.96 10.27
N MET A 489 -1.24 -6.01 11.60
CA MET A 489 -2.40 -6.31 12.42
C MET A 489 -3.34 -5.11 12.57
N PRO A 490 -4.67 -5.34 12.57
CA PRO A 490 -5.65 -4.31 12.91
C PRO A 490 -5.37 -3.74 14.30
N ARG A 491 -5.42 -2.41 14.43
CA ARG A 491 -5.04 -1.63 15.63
C ARG A 491 -3.63 -1.88 16.19
N GLY A 492 -2.79 -2.65 15.48
CA GLY A 492 -1.45 -3.03 15.89
C GLY A 492 -0.36 -2.01 15.57
N ALA A 493 -0.70 -0.83 15.03
CA ALA A 493 0.25 0.24 14.71
C ALA A 493 0.14 1.43 15.68
N VAL A 494 1.29 1.96 16.10
CA VAL A 494 1.41 3.09 17.04
C VAL A 494 2.53 4.05 16.64
N ASP A 495 2.38 5.33 17.00
CA ASP A 495 3.41 6.34 16.80
C ASP A 495 4.41 6.37 17.98
N PHE A 496 5.68 6.71 17.72
CA PHE A 496 6.68 6.95 18.76
C PHE A 496 6.86 8.44 18.98
N PHE A 497 6.43 8.97 20.13
CA PHE A 497 6.60 10.40 20.43
C PHE A 497 7.97 10.74 21.02
N GLN A 498 8.62 9.78 21.68
CA GLN A 498 9.91 9.96 22.37
C GLN A 498 10.79 8.71 22.19
N GLY A 499 10.91 8.25 20.96
CA GLY A 499 11.49 6.95 20.64
C GLY A 499 10.58 5.78 21.06
N GLU A 500 11.10 4.57 20.89
CA GLU A 500 10.40 3.34 21.23
C GLU A 500 10.46 3.06 22.74
N LYS A 501 9.29 3.00 23.37
CA LYS A 501 9.11 2.61 24.76
C LYS A 501 8.33 1.29 24.80
N PHE A 502 8.51 0.49 25.86
CA PHE A 502 7.76 -0.77 26.01
C PHE A 502 6.24 -0.58 26.02
N ILE A 503 5.79 0.56 26.55
CA ILE A 503 4.39 0.97 26.53
C ILE A 503 3.82 1.06 25.10
N CYS A 504 4.64 1.33 24.08
CA CYS A 504 4.18 1.35 22.70
C CYS A 504 3.70 -0.04 22.25
N LEU A 505 4.48 -1.09 22.53
CA LEU A 505 4.08 -2.48 22.27
C LEU A 505 2.91 -2.89 23.15
N ASP A 506 2.89 -2.52 24.43
CA ASP A 506 1.79 -2.88 25.33
C ASP A 506 0.44 -2.38 24.77
N TYR A 507 0.39 -1.12 24.30
CA TYR A 507 -0.83 -0.53 23.74
C TYR A 507 -1.22 -1.12 22.39
N ALA A 508 -0.24 -1.37 21.50
CA ALA A 508 -0.46 -1.99 20.20
C ALA A 508 -1.00 -3.41 20.34
N LEU A 509 -0.41 -4.20 21.26
CA LEU A 509 -0.84 -5.55 21.56
C LEU A 509 -2.27 -5.54 22.12
N ALA A 510 -2.56 -4.68 23.10
CA ALA A 510 -3.92 -4.57 23.62
C ALA A 510 -4.94 -4.15 22.55
N GLY A 511 -4.58 -3.22 21.67
CA GLY A 511 -5.43 -2.80 20.56
C GLY A 511 -5.81 -3.96 19.64
N PHE A 512 -4.82 -4.78 19.29
CA PHE A 512 -5.01 -5.98 18.48
C PHE A 512 -5.78 -7.08 19.22
N LEU A 513 -5.47 -7.35 20.49
CA LEU A 513 -6.17 -8.36 21.29
C LEU A 513 -7.65 -8.02 21.49
N ASN A 514 -7.96 -6.76 21.77
CA ASN A 514 -9.35 -6.28 21.82
C ASN A 514 -10.07 -6.40 20.49
N TYR A 515 -9.36 -6.34 19.37
CA TYR A 515 -9.94 -6.53 18.06
C TYR A 515 -10.28 -8.01 17.80
N ILE A 516 -9.38 -8.94 18.12
CA ILE A 516 -9.63 -10.38 17.89
C ILE A 516 -10.59 -10.98 18.93
N ALA A 517 -10.56 -10.53 20.18
CA ALA A 517 -11.39 -11.10 21.27
C ALA A 517 -12.89 -10.86 21.08
N LYS A 518 -13.27 -9.91 20.22
CA LYS A 518 -14.67 -9.59 19.90
C LYS A 518 -15.28 -10.45 18.80
N ARG A 519 -14.47 -11.29 18.14
CA ARG A 519 -14.99 -12.22 17.13
C ARG A 519 -15.68 -13.39 17.81
N CYS A 520 -16.72 -13.94 17.19
CA CYS A 520 -17.60 -14.95 17.79
C CYS A 520 -16.91 -16.23 18.30
N GLY A 521 -15.66 -16.50 17.90
CA GLY A 521 -14.89 -17.63 18.44
C GLY A 521 -13.88 -17.27 19.53
N GLY A 522 -13.90 -16.08 20.14
CA GLY A 522 -13.11 -15.80 21.35
C GLY A 522 -11.59 -15.62 21.14
N SER A 523 -10.83 -15.74 22.22
CA SER A 523 -9.38 -15.46 22.24
C SER A 523 -8.56 -16.56 21.53
N LEU A 524 -7.40 -16.17 21.01
CA LEU A 524 -6.41 -17.09 20.43
C LEU A 524 -5.17 -17.15 21.33
N PRO A 525 -4.48 -18.31 21.41
CA PRO A 525 -3.14 -18.34 21.96
C PRO A 525 -2.21 -17.46 21.10
N ILE A 526 -1.34 -16.69 21.74
CA ILE A 526 -0.47 -15.70 21.11
C ILE A 526 1.00 -16.13 21.22
N GLY A 527 1.70 -16.12 20.09
CA GLY A 527 3.15 -16.12 20.04
C GLY A 527 3.63 -14.72 19.66
N LEU A 528 4.55 -14.12 20.40
CA LEU A 528 5.07 -12.78 20.12
C LEU A 528 6.59 -12.83 19.94
N THR A 529 7.08 -12.40 18.78
CA THR A 529 8.52 -12.15 18.58
C THR A 529 8.82 -10.66 18.74
N TYR A 530 9.88 -10.36 19.48
CA TYR A 530 10.36 -9.00 19.69
C TYR A 530 11.86 -9.03 20.02
N ASP A 531 12.65 -8.16 19.39
CA ASP A 531 14.11 -8.06 19.59
C ASP A 531 14.49 -8.06 21.06
N VAL A 532 13.80 -7.25 21.87
CA VAL A 532 14.05 -7.14 23.32
C VAL A 532 12.97 -7.82 24.14
N MET A 533 12.43 -8.95 23.66
CA MET A 533 11.45 -9.78 24.38
C MET A 533 11.89 -10.09 25.81
N CYS A 534 13.16 -10.45 25.99
CA CYS A 534 13.76 -10.76 27.29
C CYS A 534 13.70 -9.59 28.29
N HIS A 535 13.56 -8.35 27.83
CA HIS A 535 13.39 -7.16 28.66
C HIS A 535 11.92 -6.83 28.85
N TRP A 536 11.16 -6.87 27.76
CA TRP A 536 9.77 -6.43 27.71
C TRP A 536 8.85 -7.28 28.58
N ILE A 537 8.97 -8.62 28.50
CA ILE A 537 8.02 -9.55 29.12
C ILE A 537 8.09 -9.56 30.65
N VAL A 538 9.26 -9.24 31.23
CA VAL A 538 9.52 -9.30 32.68
C VAL A 538 8.53 -8.45 33.50
N LYS A 539 8.18 -7.28 32.97
CA LYS A 539 7.24 -6.34 33.61
C LYS A 539 5.93 -6.18 32.83
N PHE A 540 5.68 -7.04 31.84
CA PHE A 540 4.51 -6.88 30.97
C PHE A 540 3.21 -6.93 31.77
N THR A 541 3.02 -7.90 32.67
CA THR A 541 1.80 -8.00 33.49
C THR A 541 1.53 -6.73 34.30
N THR A 542 2.56 -6.13 34.90
CA THR A 542 2.42 -4.86 35.65
C THR A 542 2.02 -3.72 34.75
N ARG A 543 2.60 -3.59 33.55
CA ARG A 543 2.27 -2.53 32.59
C ARG A 543 0.90 -2.76 31.94
N ALA A 544 0.53 -4.01 31.70
CA ALA A 544 -0.79 -4.39 31.18
C ALA A 544 -1.92 -3.91 32.11
N ASN A 545 -1.72 -3.99 33.43
CA ASN A 545 -2.67 -3.47 34.42
C ASN A 545 -2.77 -1.93 34.46
N GLN A 546 -1.85 -1.21 33.80
CA GLN A 546 -1.86 0.26 33.67
C GLN A 546 -2.46 0.73 32.34
N LEU A 547 -2.89 -0.19 31.48
CA LEU A 547 -3.59 0.16 30.26
C LEU A 547 -4.95 0.81 30.60
N PRO A 548 -5.41 1.77 29.79
CA PRO A 548 -6.68 2.44 30.05
C PRO A 548 -7.84 1.44 29.89
N PRO A 549 -8.97 1.64 30.60
CA PRO A 549 -10.14 0.76 30.49
C PRO A 549 -10.65 0.55 29.05
N SER A 550 -10.44 1.54 28.17
CA SER A 550 -10.81 1.46 26.75
C SER A 550 -9.89 0.60 25.88
N ASN A 551 -8.77 0.11 26.42
CA ASN A 551 -7.77 -0.68 25.70
C ASN A 551 -7.03 -1.66 26.63
N THR A 552 -7.76 -2.43 27.44
CA THR A 552 -7.20 -3.43 28.36
C THR A 552 -6.78 -4.71 27.66
N ILE A 553 -5.97 -5.54 28.32
CA ILE A 553 -5.70 -6.91 27.84
C ILE A 553 -6.91 -7.79 28.18
N PRO A 554 -7.49 -8.53 27.22
CA PRO A 554 -8.53 -9.52 27.53
C PRO A 554 -8.05 -10.57 28.54
N GLU A 555 -8.96 -11.05 29.38
CA GLU A 555 -8.67 -12.11 30.34
C GLU A 555 -8.29 -13.42 29.64
N GLY A 556 -7.50 -14.27 30.31
CA GLY A 556 -7.11 -15.56 29.77
C GLY A 556 -6.13 -15.48 28.59
N LEU A 557 -5.39 -14.37 28.44
CA LEU A 557 -4.31 -14.28 27.46
C LEU A 557 -3.29 -15.40 27.69
N ASP A 558 -3.12 -16.28 26.72
CA ASP A 558 -2.02 -17.25 26.65
C ASP A 558 -0.89 -16.69 25.76
N LEU A 559 0.10 -16.06 26.38
CA LEU A 559 1.22 -15.44 25.67
C LEU A 559 2.53 -16.22 25.85
N VAL A 560 3.13 -16.56 24.71
CA VAL A 560 4.50 -17.06 24.61
C VAL A 560 5.36 -16.04 23.86
N GLY A 561 6.50 -15.66 24.42
CA GLY A 561 7.42 -14.69 23.83
C GLY A 561 8.68 -15.34 23.28
N ALA A 562 9.24 -14.82 22.18
CA ALA A 562 10.52 -15.23 21.63
C ALA A 562 11.33 -14.03 21.11
N VAL A 563 12.63 -14.24 20.90
CA VAL A 563 13.51 -13.28 20.21
C VAL A 563 13.70 -13.77 18.77
N PRO A 564 13.57 -12.90 17.74
CA PRO A 564 13.84 -13.28 16.36
C PRO A 564 15.25 -13.85 16.17
N LYS A 565 15.41 -14.77 15.21
CA LYS A 565 16.65 -15.58 15.08
C LYS A 565 17.89 -14.74 14.84
N TRP A 566 17.79 -13.71 14.01
CA TRP A 566 18.94 -12.89 13.69
C TRP A 566 19.33 -12.00 14.87
N HIS A 567 18.34 -11.42 15.54
CA HIS A 567 18.55 -10.60 16.73
C HIS A 567 19.10 -11.38 17.92
N LEU A 568 18.71 -12.65 18.08
CA LEU A 568 19.14 -13.50 19.20
C LEU A 568 20.67 -13.59 19.33
N ALA A 569 21.41 -13.52 18.22
CA ALA A 569 22.87 -13.50 18.21
C ALA A 569 23.48 -12.35 19.04
N GLY A 570 22.75 -11.24 19.18
CA GLY A 570 23.16 -10.09 19.98
C GLY A 570 22.84 -10.20 21.47
N HIS A 571 22.20 -11.29 21.92
CA HIS A 571 21.80 -11.48 23.32
C HIS A 571 22.82 -12.32 24.10
N LYS A 572 22.69 -12.31 25.42
CA LYS A 572 23.46 -13.21 26.29
C LYS A 572 22.98 -14.66 26.14
N ARG A 573 23.83 -15.61 26.56
CA ARG A 573 23.59 -17.06 26.48
C ARG A 573 22.25 -17.50 27.09
N ASP A 574 21.86 -16.97 28.26
CA ASP A 574 20.55 -17.29 28.86
C ASP A 574 19.37 -17.05 27.91
N CYS A 575 19.48 -16.07 26.99
CA CYS A 575 18.42 -15.78 26.05
C CYS A 575 18.28 -16.84 24.96
N PHE A 576 19.36 -17.52 24.57
CA PHE A 576 19.30 -18.64 23.62
C PHE A 576 18.48 -19.78 24.20
N VAL A 577 18.72 -20.11 25.48
CA VAL A 577 17.95 -21.12 26.19
C VAL A 577 16.48 -20.70 26.31
N ARG A 578 16.25 -19.45 26.70
CA ARG A 578 14.93 -18.95 27.11
C ARG A 578 14.07 -18.39 26.02
N TRP A 579 14.59 -18.00 24.87
CA TRP A 579 13.85 -17.21 23.88
C TRP A 579 14.15 -17.60 22.44
N SER A 580 14.98 -18.62 22.21
CA SER A 580 15.19 -19.17 20.87
C SER A 580 13.93 -19.83 20.34
N LEU A 581 13.53 -19.44 19.13
CA LEU A 581 12.45 -20.09 18.37
C LEU A 581 12.80 -21.55 18.02
N ASP A 582 14.09 -21.89 17.87
CA ASP A 582 14.52 -23.25 17.55
C ASP A 582 14.40 -24.22 18.75
N ASN A 583 14.31 -23.69 19.98
CA ASN A 583 14.15 -24.46 21.20
C ASN A 583 12.69 -24.52 21.68
N MET A 584 11.75 -24.00 20.89
CA MET A 584 10.34 -23.92 21.25
C MET A 584 9.51 -24.98 20.51
N GLN A 585 8.59 -25.62 21.23
CA GLN A 585 7.64 -26.55 20.61
C GLN A 585 6.59 -25.81 19.77
N HIS A 586 6.10 -26.49 18.73
CA HIS A 586 4.97 -26.05 17.89
C HIS A 586 5.16 -24.72 17.14
N VAL A 587 6.41 -24.24 17.00
CA VAL A 587 6.73 -23.01 16.23
C VAL A 587 6.97 -23.29 14.74
N GLY A 588 7.47 -24.49 14.43
CA GLY A 588 7.97 -24.83 13.09
C GLY A 588 9.19 -23.99 12.69
N ARG A 589 9.51 -23.95 11.38
CA ARG A 589 10.67 -23.21 10.87
C ARG A 589 10.35 -21.73 10.65
N MET A 590 10.22 -20.97 11.74
CA MET A 590 9.93 -19.53 11.74
C MET A 590 11.19 -18.70 12.03
N GLU A 591 11.29 -17.48 11.50
CA GLU A 591 12.45 -16.59 11.71
C GLU A 591 12.19 -15.41 12.66
N GLY A 592 10.97 -14.87 12.70
CA GLY A 592 10.57 -13.86 13.69
C GLY A 592 10.64 -12.39 13.25
N GLU A 593 11.06 -12.08 12.02
CA GLU A 593 11.34 -10.74 11.47
C GLU A 593 10.19 -10.19 10.59
N GLY A 594 8.94 -10.48 10.94
CA GLY A 594 7.78 -10.15 10.11
C GLY A 594 7.74 -8.70 9.58
N PRO A 595 7.85 -7.66 10.44
CA PRO A 595 7.75 -6.26 10.04
C PRO A 595 8.96 -5.77 9.21
N GLU A 596 10.15 -6.36 9.38
CA GLU A 596 11.37 -5.91 8.68
C GLU A 596 11.21 -5.95 7.16
N ARG A 597 10.52 -6.99 6.65
CA ARG A 597 10.19 -7.11 5.22
C ARG A 597 9.31 -5.96 4.74
N PHE A 598 8.36 -5.52 5.57
CA PHE A 598 7.45 -4.42 5.27
C PHE A 598 8.16 -3.06 5.29
N TRP A 599 9.16 -2.86 6.14
CA TRP A 599 9.86 -1.58 6.24
C TRP A 599 10.55 -1.13 4.97
N SER A 600 11.13 -2.06 4.21
CA SER A 600 11.72 -1.76 2.89
C SER A 600 10.74 -1.02 1.99
N MET A 601 9.47 -1.43 2.03
CA MET A 601 8.37 -0.81 1.31
C MET A 601 7.94 0.46 2.03
N TYR A 602 7.51 0.39 3.29
CA TYR A 602 6.96 1.53 4.04
C TYR A 602 7.89 2.77 4.05
N ASN A 603 9.20 2.56 4.17
CA ASN A 603 10.19 3.63 4.25
C ASN A 603 10.30 4.49 3.00
N GLN A 604 9.90 3.99 1.82
CA GLN A 604 9.91 4.79 0.59
C GLN A 604 8.96 5.99 0.65
N MET A 605 7.93 5.93 1.50
CA MET A 605 6.98 7.04 1.70
C MET A 605 7.32 7.94 2.88
N SER A 606 8.32 7.58 3.70
CA SER A 606 8.68 8.29 4.93
C SER A 606 8.95 9.78 4.68
N GLY A 607 9.66 10.12 3.60
CA GLY A 607 9.92 11.51 3.22
C GLY A 607 8.63 12.32 3.00
N SER A 608 7.69 11.80 2.20
CA SER A 608 6.43 12.48 1.93
C SER A 608 5.50 12.53 3.15
N MET A 609 5.42 11.45 3.92
CA MET A 609 4.60 11.35 5.12
C MET A 609 5.14 12.21 6.26
N SER A 610 6.45 12.47 6.30
CA SER A 610 7.05 13.36 7.29
C SER A 610 6.55 14.81 7.18
N GLU A 611 6.05 15.19 6.01
CA GLU A 611 5.50 16.50 5.69
C GLU A 611 3.97 16.57 5.81
N GLN A 612 3.28 15.50 6.19
CA GLN A 612 1.83 15.47 6.25
C GLN A 612 1.31 15.90 7.63
N GLY A 613 0.07 16.41 7.67
CA GLY A 613 -0.68 16.62 8.91
C GLY A 613 -0.93 15.30 9.65
N PRO A 614 -1.23 15.34 10.97
CA PRO A 614 -1.43 14.14 11.79
C PRO A 614 -2.45 13.16 11.21
N GLY A 615 -3.60 13.65 10.78
CA GLY A 615 -4.68 12.85 10.25
C GLY A 615 -4.40 12.38 8.82
N VAL A 616 -3.92 13.27 7.95
CA VAL A 616 -3.54 12.92 6.57
C VAL A 616 -2.50 11.80 6.56
N ARG A 617 -1.48 11.89 7.43
CA ARG A 617 -0.42 10.88 7.55
C ARG A 617 -1.00 9.52 7.91
N THR A 618 -1.91 9.46 8.87
CA THR A 618 -2.52 8.19 9.30
C THR A 618 -3.43 7.61 8.24
N ASP A 619 -4.26 8.40 7.56
CA ASP A 619 -5.07 7.91 6.44
C ASP A 619 -4.21 7.33 5.32
N ASN A 620 -3.11 8.01 4.95
CA ASN A 620 -2.18 7.51 3.94
C ASN A 620 -1.41 6.27 4.42
N ALA A 621 -0.98 6.23 5.68
CA ALA A 621 -0.31 5.06 6.24
C ALA A 621 -1.26 3.84 6.24
N ASN A 622 -2.51 4.01 6.68
CA ASN A 622 -3.53 2.98 6.62
C ASN A 622 -3.76 2.50 5.18
N ASN A 623 -3.79 3.41 4.20
CA ASN A 623 -3.93 3.06 2.77
C ASN A 623 -2.73 2.25 2.23
N ILE A 624 -1.50 2.59 2.62
CA ILE A 624 -0.29 1.85 2.23
C ILE A 624 -0.26 0.46 2.87
N ILE A 625 -0.54 0.38 4.17
CA ILE A 625 -0.61 -0.90 4.90
C ILE A 625 -1.70 -1.79 4.28
N ARG A 626 -2.84 -1.19 3.94
CA ARG A 626 -3.93 -1.88 3.24
C ARG A 626 -3.48 -2.54 1.95
N SER A 627 -2.83 -1.78 1.08
CA SER A 627 -2.33 -2.29 -0.21
C SER A 627 -1.34 -3.43 0.01
N TRP A 628 -0.45 -3.32 1.01
CA TRP A 628 0.49 -4.37 1.35
C TRP A 628 -0.21 -5.65 1.81
N ASN A 629 -1.18 -5.56 2.73
CA ASN A 629 -1.93 -6.71 3.20
C ASN A 629 -2.74 -7.37 2.05
N GLU A 630 -3.33 -6.58 1.16
CA GLU A 630 -4.03 -7.07 -0.04
C GLU A 630 -3.07 -7.81 -0.99
N GLU A 631 -1.91 -7.24 -1.30
CA GLU A 631 -0.87 -7.89 -2.10
C GLU A 631 -0.40 -9.20 -1.47
N LYS A 632 -0.20 -9.24 -0.16
CA LYS A 632 0.15 -10.47 0.57
C LYS A 632 -0.93 -11.52 0.43
N ALA A 633 -2.18 -11.15 0.68
CA ALA A 633 -3.30 -12.08 0.61
C ALA A 633 -3.51 -12.63 -0.81
N PHE A 634 -3.44 -11.81 -1.84
CA PHE A 634 -3.55 -12.27 -3.22
C PHE A 634 -2.35 -13.12 -3.64
N GLY A 635 -1.15 -12.81 -3.13
CA GLY A 635 0.05 -13.60 -3.36
C GLY A 635 0.05 -14.98 -2.68
N MET A 636 -0.75 -15.18 -1.61
CA MET A 636 -0.77 -16.44 -0.85
C MET A 636 -1.18 -17.66 -1.67
N VAL A 637 -1.99 -17.47 -2.72
CA VAL A 637 -2.35 -18.55 -3.65
C VAL A 637 -1.11 -19.21 -4.27
N ASN A 638 -0.02 -18.46 -4.42
CA ASN A 638 1.25 -18.95 -4.95
C ASN A 638 2.25 -19.28 -3.84
N SER A 639 2.39 -18.41 -2.84
CA SER A 639 3.44 -18.56 -1.82
C SER A 639 3.16 -19.69 -0.82
N VAL A 640 1.91 -19.89 -0.39
CA VAL A 640 1.58 -20.93 0.60
C VAL A 640 1.83 -22.34 0.05
N PRO A 641 1.36 -22.71 -1.16
CA PRO A 641 1.70 -24.01 -1.74
C PRO A 641 3.20 -24.19 -1.98
N ALA A 642 3.90 -23.16 -2.44
CA ALA A 642 5.36 -23.22 -2.63
C ALA A 642 6.10 -23.48 -1.32
N HIS A 643 5.72 -22.78 -0.24
CA HIS A 643 6.28 -23.00 1.10
C HIS A 643 5.97 -24.40 1.63
N TYR A 644 4.77 -24.95 1.36
CA TYR A 644 4.43 -26.32 1.76
C TYR A 644 5.31 -27.35 1.05
N ILE A 645 5.55 -27.19 -0.27
CA ILE A 645 6.44 -28.08 -1.04
C ILE A 645 7.86 -28.03 -0.46
N ASP A 646 8.36 -26.84 -0.15
CA ASP A 646 9.68 -26.67 0.46
C ASP A 646 9.74 -27.27 1.88
N ALA A 647 8.72 -27.04 2.70
CA ALA A 647 8.61 -27.60 4.04
C ALA A 647 8.60 -29.14 4.00
N LYS A 648 7.88 -29.76 3.06
CA LYS A 648 7.85 -31.22 2.88
C LYS A 648 9.23 -31.77 2.51
N LYS A 649 9.95 -31.13 1.59
CA LYS A 649 11.32 -31.53 1.22
C LYS A 649 12.25 -31.45 2.42
N ASN A 650 12.19 -30.36 3.18
CA ASN A 650 13.00 -30.20 4.38
C ASN A 650 12.62 -31.21 5.48
N TYR A 651 11.34 -31.52 5.66
CA TYR A 651 10.90 -32.54 6.61
C TYR A 651 11.49 -33.91 6.28
N ILE A 652 11.42 -34.36 5.02
CA ILE A 652 11.98 -35.65 4.60
C ILE A 652 13.49 -35.68 4.92
N LYS A 653 14.22 -34.65 4.51
CA LYS A 653 15.66 -34.54 4.75
C LYS A 653 16.03 -34.57 6.24
N GLN A 654 15.30 -33.82 7.07
CA GLN A 654 15.58 -33.77 8.52
C GLN A 654 15.17 -35.07 9.21
N LYS A 655 14.11 -35.74 8.72
CA LYS A 655 13.68 -37.04 9.22
C LYS A 655 14.71 -38.12 8.91
N GLU A 656 15.27 -38.16 7.70
CA GLU A 656 16.37 -39.07 7.35
C GLU A 656 17.55 -38.90 8.32
N VAL A 657 18.00 -37.66 8.53
CA VAL A 657 19.11 -37.37 9.47
C VAL A 657 18.76 -37.79 10.90
N HIS A 658 17.54 -37.53 11.35
CA HIS A 658 17.09 -37.91 12.69
C HIS A 658 17.02 -39.43 12.86
N ASP A 659 16.48 -40.15 11.88
CA ASP A 659 16.33 -41.60 11.92
C ASP A 659 17.72 -42.29 11.87
N ASP A 660 18.65 -41.77 11.06
CA ASP A 660 20.06 -42.23 11.01
C ASP A 660 20.78 -41.99 12.35
N LEU A 661 20.59 -40.82 12.98
CA LEU A 661 21.18 -40.54 14.29
C LEU A 661 20.60 -41.45 15.39
N ASN A 662 19.31 -41.77 15.32
CA ASN A 662 18.67 -42.62 16.31
C ASN A 662 18.97 -44.11 16.10
N SER A 663 19.30 -44.57 14.89
CA SER A 663 19.59 -46.00 14.67
C SER A 663 20.80 -46.50 15.43
N ASP A 664 21.75 -45.60 15.73
CA ASP A 664 23.00 -45.92 16.42
C ASP A 664 22.89 -45.79 17.95
N MET A 665 21.74 -45.35 18.48
CA MET A 665 21.57 -45.00 19.89
C MET A 665 20.79 -46.06 20.68
N PRO A 666 21.16 -46.37 21.94
CA PRO A 666 20.43 -47.33 22.76
C PRO A 666 18.96 -46.92 22.96
N PRO A 667 17.97 -47.82 22.74
CA PRO A 667 16.55 -47.48 22.87
C PRO A 667 16.17 -46.93 24.26
N GLU A 668 16.81 -47.42 25.31
CA GLU A 668 16.61 -46.94 26.68
C GLU A 668 17.02 -45.47 26.83
N LYS A 669 18.10 -45.04 26.16
CA LYS A 669 18.56 -43.65 26.17
C LYS A 669 17.65 -42.73 25.37
N ILE A 670 17.15 -43.20 24.24
CA ILE A 670 16.15 -42.45 23.44
C ILE A 670 14.89 -42.22 24.28
N ALA A 671 14.37 -43.27 24.92
CA ALA A 671 13.18 -43.17 25.77
C ALA A 671 13.39 -42.23 26.98
N GLU A 672 14.59 -42.21 27.56
CA GLU A 672 14.97 -41.25 28.60
C GLU A 672 14.90 -39.80 28.09
N TRP A 673 15.47 -39.53 26.91
CA TRP A 673 15.48 -38.19 26.30
C TRP A 673 14.12 -37.71 25.81
N GLU A 674 13.29 -38.59 25.25
CA GLU A 674 11.92 -38.24 24.83
C GLU A 674 11.03 -37.81 26.01
N GLN A 675 11.36 -38.25 27.22
CA GLN A 675 10.68 -37.83 28.46
C GLN A 675 11.28 -36.56 29.07
N GLU A 676 12.45 -36.12 28.61
CA GLU A 676 13.12 -34.94 29.17
C GLU A 676 12.44 -33.65 28.68
N SER A 677 12.05 -32.80 29.64
CA SER A 677 11.40 -31.53 29.32
C SER A 677 12.39 -30.57 28.69
N ILE A 678 12.10 -30.10 27.47
CA ILE A 678 12.88 -29.05 26.82
C ILE A 678 12.63 -27.64 27.39
N GLU A 679 11.57 -27.47 28.21
CA GLU A 679 11.26 -26.19 28.83
C GLU A 679 12.38 -25.70 29.76
N PRO A 680 12.91 -24.48 29.57
CA PRO A 680 13.98 -23.94 30.39
C PRO A 680 13.57 -23.82 31.86
N THR A 681 14.45 -24.27 32.75
CA THR A 681 14.29 -24.15 34.20
C THR A 681 15.42 -23.34 34.81
N LEU A 682 15.10 -22.55 35.84
CA LEU A 682 16.10 -21.84 36.61
C LEU A 682 16.60 -22.72 37.77
N LYS A 683 17.86 -23.13 37.73
CA LYS A 683 18.56 -23.84 38.83
C LYS A 683 19.80 -23.06 39.21
N ASP A 684 20.04 -22.86 40.50
CA ASP A 684 21.22 -22.15 41.02
C ASP A 684 21.51 -20.80 40.34
N LYS A 685 20.45 -20.04 40.02
CA LYS A 685 20.47 -18.75 39.31
C LYS A 685 20.96 -18.82 37.85
N LYS A 686 21.07 -20.02 37.28
CA LYS A 686 21.37 -20.26 35.86
C LYS A 686 20.19 -20.94 35.18
N TRP A 687 19.96 -20.56 33.92
CA TRP A 687 18.93 -21.20 33.11
C TRP A 687 19.51 -22.44 32.46
N GLU A 688 18.83 -23.57 32.64
CA GLU A 688 19.20 -24.87 32.10
C GLU A 688 18.09 -25.43 31.23
N SER A 689 18.48 -26.11 30.15
CA SER A 689 17.61 -26.88 29.24
C SER A 689 18.50 -27.91 28.53
N PRO A 690 17.97 -29.09 28.15
CA PRO A 690 18.65 -30.04 27.28
C PRO A 690 19.06 -29.44 25.93
N MET A 691 18.41 -28.34 25.52
CA MET A 691 18.70 -27.60 24.29
C MET A 691 19.80 -26.54 24.46
N MET A 692 20.51 -26.51 25.59
CA MET A 692 21.72 -25.70 25.75
C MET A 692 22.88 -26.32 24.97
N ASP A 693 23.49 -25.54 24.10
CA ASP A 693 24.75 -25.91 23.45
C ASP A 693 25.88 -25.97 24.52
N PRO A 694 26.52 -27.14 24.74
CA PRO A 694 27.59 -27.29 25.71
C PRO A 694 28.86 -26.51 25.35
N ASP A 695 29.10 -26.22 24.06
CA ASP A 695 30.26 -25.44 23.59
C ASP A 695 30.04 -23.92 23.72
N LEU A 696 28.81 -23.51 24.07
CA LEU A 696 28.48 -22.17 24.51
C LEU A 696 28.51 -22.04 26.05
N SER A 697 29.25 -22.89 26.77
CA SER A 697 29.45 -22.79 28.23
C SER A 697 30.56 -21.83 28.67
#